data_AF-A0A931R4N1-F1
#
_entry.id   AF-A0A931R4N1-F1
#
_cell.length_a   1.000
_cell.length_b   1.000
_cell.length_c   1.000
_cell.angle_alpha   90.00
_cell.angle_beta   90.00
_cell.angle_gamma   90.00
#
_symmetry.space_group_name_H-M   'P 1'
#
loop_
_entity.id
_entity.type
_entity.pdbx_description
1 polymer ?
#
loop_
_entity_poly.entity_id
_entity_poly.type
_entity_poly.pdbx_seq_one_letter_code
_entity_poly.pdbx_strand_id
1 'polypeptide(L)'
;MRQSFNHSPIKRIAFIGNYLPRQCGIATFTTDLCEAIAAEHSEATCIAVPVNDLEDGYAYPPRVRFELTEKDIDSYHRAADFLNSNNVDLVCLQHEYGIFGGRAGSHILALLRQLRMPVVTTLHTILQDPDADQQRVFKEVAALSDRLVVMSKRGADFLQRIYRVSPEKIDLIPHGIPDVPFVDPSYHKDLFGVEGKIVLLSFGLLSANKGIENVIAALPGVLARYPNVVYIIVGATHPHVKQRDGESYRLSLQWLAHEKGVEDQVIFYNRFVSLEELVNFIGAADVYITPYLNPAQIVSGTLAYTLGAGKAVISTPYWYAEEMLAEQRGALVPFRDPAALAGKVIELLDNETQRHAMRKRAYLFGRDMIWPQVARRYMESFERARAERRHFSLPGFTVKALDKHPGELPPLKLDHLRHMADETGILQHAIFTVPNYHEGYCTDDNARALMVSTLLEELGNGEALELASRYLAFVWYAFNAETGRFRNFMDYQRHWLEDRGSDDSHGRALWALGTVLGRSNTPALHSMAGWLFEQALPAIVSTTSPRAWAFALIGIHEYLRRFAGDRMASQVREDLAGRLLGLYQRNRSDQWRWYEEMLSYCNAALPHALLMCGQSMPNKAMTEAGLESLSWLADLQRSEEAGGHFVPIGSKGFYQQGGKRARFDQQPVEAQAMVSASLEASRITGDGSWRKEAQRAFEWFLGRNDLNIPIYDPMTGGCRDGLHPDRANQNQGAESTLAFLQALLELRLADNVMQSVEARA
;
A
#
# COMPACT_ATOMS: atom_id res chain seq x y z
N MET A 1 4.49 14.68 -23.10
CA MET A 1 5.26 13.42 -22.93
C MET A 1 4.87 12.84 -21.58
N ARG A 2 4.05 11.78 -21.56
CA ARG A 2 3.62 11.12 -20.32
C ARG A 2 4.76 10.23 -19.81
N GLN A 3 5.35 10.57 -18.67
CA GLN A 3 6.27 9.69 -17.95
C GLN A 3 5.50 8.47 -17.47
N SER A 4 5.81 7.30 -18.03
CA SER A 4 5.36 6.01 -17.52
C SER A 4 6.15 5.72 -16.23
N PHE A 5 5.52 5.95 -15.08
CA PHE A 5 6.03 5.46 -13.81
C PHE A 5 5.67 3.99 -13.69
N ASN A 6 6.67 3.11 -13.77
CA ASN A 6 6.48 1.67 -13.62
C ASN A 6 6.28 1.34 -12.12
N HIS A 7 5.05 1.55 -11.64
CA HIS A 7 4.61 1.23 -10.29
C HIS A 7 4.24 -0.26 -10.19
N SER A 8 4.37 -0.86 -9.00
CA SER A 8 3.78 -2.18 -8.75
C SER A 8 2.26 -2.04 -8.91
N PRO A 9 1.59 -2.90 -9.71
CA PRO A 9 0.16 -2.77 -9.95
C PRO A 9 -0.61 -2.88 -8.63
N ILE A 10 -1.74 -2.17 -8.54
CA ILE A 10 -2.68 -2.31 -7.42
C ILE A 10 -3.39 -3.65 -7.61
N LYS A 11 -3.15 -4.60 -6.70
CA LYS A 11 -3.66 -5.97 -6.81
C LYS A 11 -4.84 -6.24 -5.89
N ARG A 12 -5.01 -5.47 -4.81
CA ARG A 12 -6.12 -5.69 -3.86
C ARG A 12 -6.71 -4.39 -3.33
N ILE A 13 -8.01 -4.18 -3.57
CA ILE A 13 -8.73 -2.95 -3.23
C ILE A 13 -9.91 -3.29 -2.31
N ALA A 14 -10.04 -2.55 -1.20
CA ALA A 14 -11.16 -2.69 -0.28
C ALA A 14 -12.12 -1.50 -0.33
N PHE A 15 -13.42 -1.75 -0.49
CA PHE A 15 -14.46 -0.73 -0.49
C PHE A 15 -15.19 -0.72 0.86
N ILE A 16 -15.17 0.42 1.56
CA ILE A 16 -15.79 0.60 2.87
C ILE A 16 -16.99 1.54 2.74
N GLY A 17 -18.17 1.15 3.25
CA GLY A 17 -19.37 1.97 3.16
C GLY A 17 -20.64 1.14 3.34
N ASN A 18 -21.70 1.48 2.62
CA ASN A 18 -22.87 0.58 2.48
C ASN A 18 -22.70 -0.31 1.25
N TYR A 19 -23.31 -1.49 1.23
CA TYR A 19 -23.25 -2.43 0.11
C TYR A 19 -24.59 -3.18 -0.05
N LEU A 20 -24.92 -3.63 -1.25
CA LEU A 20 -26.12 -4.46 -1.47
C LEU A 20 -26.01 -5.78 -0.68
N PRO A 21 -27.09 -6.28 -0.05
CA PRO A 21 -28.50 -6.00 -0.35
C PRO A 21 -29.14 -4.86 0.47
N ARG A 22 -28.37 -4.06 1.23
CA ARG A 22 -28.91 -2.88 1.92
C ARG A 22 -29.55 -1.92 0.90
N GLN A 23 -30.84 -1.63 1.05
CA GLN A 23 -31.60 -0.81 0.10
C GLN A 23 -31.37 0.69 0.32
N CYS A 24 -30.25 1.22 -0.20
CA CYS A 24 -30.00 2.65 -0.22
C CYS A 24 -29.15 3.07 -1.44
N GLY A 25 -29.15 4.37 -1.75
CA GLY A 25 -28.43 4.90 -2.91
C GLY A 25 -26.92 4.69 -2.82
N ILE A 26 -26.33 4.84 -1.62
CA ILE A 26 -24.89 4.63 -1.41
C ILE A 26 -24.55 3.15 -1.52
N ALA A 27 -25.38 2.24 -1.02
CA ALA A 27 -25.16 0.80 -1.20
C ALA A 27 -25.11 0.41 -2.68
N THR A 28 -25.99 1.00 -3.49
CA THR A 28 -26.01 0.82 -4.94
C THR A 28 -24.73 1.38 -5.56
N PHE A 29 -24.34 2.61 -5.21
CA PHE A 29 -23.11 3.24 -5.71
C PHE A 29 -21.85 2.43 -5.38
N THR A 30 -21.67 2.01 -4.12
CA THR A 30 -20.49 1.23 -3.71
C THR A 30 -20.43 -0.10 -4.45
N THR A 31 -21.58 -0.75 -4.62
CA THR A 31 -21.67 -2.03 -5.34
C THR A 31 -21.30 -1.83 -6.80
N ASP A 32 -21.95 -0.89 -7.48
CA ASP A 32 -21.70 -0.62 -8.90
C ASP A 32 -20.25 -0.19 -9.15
N LEU A 33 -19.65 0.64 -8.28
CA LEU A 33 -18.24 1.04 -8.38
C LEU A 33 -17.28 -0.15 -8.19
N CYS A 34 -17.53 -0.99 -7.17
CA CYS A 34 -16.75 -2.18 -6.89
C CYS A 34 -16.77 -3.16 -8.07
N GLU A 35 -17.96 -3.42 -8.62
CA GLU A 35 -18.16 -4.30 -9.78
C GLU A 35 -17.56 -3.72 -11.06
N ALA A 36 -17.71 -2.41 -11.30
CA ALA A 36 -17.14 -1.74 -12.46
C ALA A 36 -15.60 -1.79 -12.46
N ILE A 37 -14.97 -1.59 -11.30
CA ILE A 37 -13.52 -1.70 -11.17
C ILE A 37 -13.07 -3.15 -11.36
N ALA A 38 -13.77 -4.12 -10.77
CA ALA A 38 -13.44 -5.54 -10.96
C ALA A 38 -13.58 -6.00 -12.43
N ALA A 39 -14.52 -5.41 -13.17
CA ALA A 39 -14.73 -5.71 -14.60
C ALA A 39 -13.67 -5.06 -15.50
N GLU A 40 -13.33 -3.79 -15.27
CA GLU A 40 -12.35 -3.05 -16.08
C GLU A 40 -10.90 -3.43 -15.76
N HIS A 41 -10.62 -3.88 -14.53
CA HIS A 41 -9.29 -4.20 -14.01
C HIS A 41 -9.26 -5.62 -13.42
N SER A 42 -9.32 -6.62 -14.30
CA SER A 42 -9.43 -8.06 -13.94
C SER A 42 -8.26 -8.60 -13.08
N GLU A 43 -7.11 -7.93 -13.12
CA GLU A 43 -5.93 -8.22 -12.32
C GLU A 43 -6.04 -7.76 -10.85
N ALA A 44 -6.97 -6.85 -10.56
CA ALA A 44 -7.22 -6.34 -9.23
C ALA A 44 -8.32 -7.14 -8.53
N THR A 45 -8.04 -7.63 -7.34
CA THR A 45 -9.03 -8.26 -6.46
C THR A 45 -9.77 -7.19 -5.65
N CYS A 46 -11.07 -7.04 -5.89
CA CYS A 46 -11.93 -6.14 -5.12
C CYS A 46 -12.65 -6.89 -4.00
N ILE A 47 -12.63 -6.31 -2.79
CA ILE A 47 -13.37 -6.78 -1.62
C ILE A 47 -14.24 -5.66 -1.04
N ALA A 48 -15.36 -6.01 -0.43
CA ALA A 48 -16.26 -5.06 0.24
C ALA A 48 -16.26 -5.29 1.76
N VAL A 49 -16.35 -4.18 2.50
CA VAL A 49 -16.45 -4.11 3.96
C VAL A 49 -17.62 -3.20 4.33
N PRO A 50 -18.86 -3.71 4.29
CA PRO A 50 -20.06 -2.91 4.55
C PRO A 50 -20.28 -2.61 6.02
N VAL A 51 -21.04 -1.55 6.31
CA VAL A 51 -21.55 -1.21 7.64
C VAL A 51 -23.00 -1.66 7.80
N ASN A 52 -23.21 -2.52 8.79
CA ASN A 52 -24.50 -3.07 9.17
C ASN A 52 -25.19 -2.19 10.20
N ASP A 53 -26.41 -1.76 9.87
CA ASP A 53 -27.36 -1.09 10.75
C ASP A 53 -28.30 -2.06 11.48
N LEU A 54 -28.33 -3.33 11.06
CA LEU A 54 -29.10 -4.41 11.67
C LEU A 54 -28.17 -5.35 12.45
N GLU A 55 -28.64 -5.84 13.60
CA GLU A 55 -27.88 -6.77 14.46
C GLU A 55 -27.62 -8.12 13.77
N ASP A 56 -28.62 -8.63 13.04
CA ASP A 56 -28.51 -9.87 12.26
C ASP A 56 -27.74 -9.71 10.93
N GLY A 57 -27.32 -8.50 10.58
CA GLY A 57 -26.63 -8.20 9.32
C GLY A 57 -27.50 -8.37 8.07
N TYR A 58 -26.85 -8.65 6.93
CA TYR A 58 -27.51 -8.87 5.64
C TYR A 58 -26.96 -10.13 4.96
N ALA A 59 -27.75 -10.72 4.06
CA ALA A 59 -27.30 -11.82 3.21
C ALA A 59 -26.36 -11.31 2.10
N TYR A 60 -25.12 -11.00 2.45
CA TYR A 60 -24.13 -10.44 1.53
C TYR A 60 -23.55 -11.47 0.53
N PRO A 61 -23.15 -11.01 -0.68
CA PRO A 61 -22.47 -11.85 -1.65
C PRO A 61 -20.99 -12.12 -1.25
N PRO A 62 -20.30 -13.09 -1.88
CA PRO A 62 -18.89 -13.41 -1.59
C PRO A 62 -17.88 -12.26 -1.72
N ARG A 63 -18.26 -11.17 -2.39
CA ARG A 63 -17.47 -9.93 -2.48
C ARG A 63 -17.26 -9.30 -1.09
N VAL A 64 -18.21 -9.47 -0.20
CA VAL A 64 -18.12 -9.01 1.20
C VAL A 64 -17.25 -9.97 1.99
N ARG A 65 -16.19 -9.45 2.59
CA ARG A 65 -15.18 -10.26 3.30
C ARG A 65 -15.11 -10.00 4.79
N PHE A 66 -15.62 -8.86 5.24
CA PHE A 66 -15.69 -8.45 6.63
C PHE A 66 -16.87 -7.50 6.79
N GLU A 67 -17.56 -7.54 7.93
CA GLU A 67 -18.73 -6.69 8.20
C GLU A 67 -18.45 -5.79 9.41
N LEU A 68 -18.76 -4.51 9.27
CA LEU A 68 -18.72 -3.53 10.36
C LEU A 68 -20.09 -3.47 11.02
N THR A 69 -20.14 -3.38 12.34
CA THR A 69 -21.40 -3.15 13.07
C THR A 69 -21.47 -1.68 13.46
N GLU A 70 -22.47 -0.95 12.98
CA GLU A 70 -22.54 0.53 13.04
C GLU A 70 -22.25 1.08 14.45
N LYS A 71 -22.87 0.48 15.47
CA LYS A 71 -22.81 0.93 16.87
C LYS A 71 -21.63 0.34 17.67
N ASP A 72 -20.92 -0.65 17.13
CA ASP A 72 -19.79 -1.30 17.81
C ASP A 72 -18.48 -0.70 17.33
N ILE A 73 -17.86 0.17 18.13
CA ILE A 73 -16.57 0.78 17.81
C ILE A 73 -15.44 -0.27 17.71
N ASP A 74 -15.53 -1.38 18.44
CA ASP A 74 -14.50 -2.44 18.38
C ASP A 74 -14.55 -3.18 17.04
N SER A 75 -15.70 -3.20 16.36
CA SER A 75 -15.80 -3.73 15.00
C SER A 75 -14.92 -2.96 14.00
N TYR A 76 -14.77 -1.65 14.21
CA TYR A 76 -13.90 -0.79 13.38
C TYR A 76 -12.42 -1.08 13.62
N HIS A 77 -12.04 -1.36 14.87
CA HIS A 77 -10.68 -1.80 15.19
C HIS A 77 -10.36 -3.17 14.56
N ARG A 78 -11.26 -4.15 14.71
CA ARG A 78 -11.09 -5.47 14.08
C ARG A 78 -11.04 -5.39 12.55
N ALA A 79 -11.81 -4.49 11.95
CA ALA A 79 -11.74 -4.25 10.50
C ALA A 79 -10.40 -3.67 10.06
N ALA A 80 -9.81 -2.76 10.85
CA ALA A 80 -8.47 -2.24 10.56
C ALA A 80 -7.42 -3.36 10.62
N ASP A 81 -7.47 -4.23 11.64
CA ASP A 81 -6.57 -5.39 11.76
C ASP A 81 -6.76 -6.36 10.59
N PHE A 82 -8.01 -6.64 10.21
CA PHE A 82 -8.34 -7.45 9.05
C PHE A 82 -7.73 -6.86 7.76
N LEU A 83 -7.92 -5.58 7.50
CA LEU A 83 -7.40 -4.91 6.30
C LEU A 83 -5.87 -4.87 6.27
N ASN A 84 -5.23 -4.59 7.42
CA ASN A 84 -3.78 -4.56 7.55
C ASN A 84 -3.13 -5.94 7.39
N SER A 85 -3.81 -7.02 7.79
CA SER A 85 -3.29 -8.39 7.74
C SER A 85 -3.53 -9.08 6.39
N ASN A 86 -4.46 -8.58 5.56
CA ASN A 86 -4.87 -9.22 4.30
C ASN A 86 -4.24 -8.59 3.04
N ASN A 87 -3.08 -7.94 3.16
CA ASN A 87 -2.34 -7.32 2.04
C ASN A 87 -3.22 -6.45 1.13
N VAL A 88 -4.09 -5.62 1.72
CA VAL A 88 -4.88 -4.64 0.95
C VAL A 88 -3.96 -3.51 0.51
N ASP A 89 -3.88 -3.27 -0.81
CA ASP A 89 -3.05 -2.21 -1.39
C ASP A 89 -3.68 -0.83 -1.26
N LEU A 90 -5.02 -0.73 -1.22
CA LEU A 90 -5.76 0.52 -1.18
C LEU A 90 -7.17 0.35 -0.61
N VAL A 91 -7.64 1.37 0.11
CA VAL A 91 -9.01 1.47 0.63
C VAL A 91 -9.76 2.59 -0.08
N CYS A 92 -10.95 2.29 -0.57
CA CYS A 92 -11.91 3.26 -1.10
C CYS A 92 -13.08 3.43 -0.12
N LEU A 93 -13.11 4.57 0.59
CA LEU A 93 -14.16 4.88 1.57
C LEU A 93 -15.32 5.62 0.90
N GLN A 94 -16.55 5.18 1.15
CA GLN A 94 -17.78 5.85 0.74
C GLN A 94 -18.33 6.63 1.93
N HIS A 95 -18.02 7.92 2.01
CA HIS A 95 -18.31 8.72 3.18
C HIS A 95 -19.68 9.42 3.10
N GLU A 96 -20.50 9.17 4.11
CA GLU A 96 -21.69 9.92 4.47
C GLU A 96 -21.83 9.87 6.00
N TYR A 97 -22.32 10.95 6.61
CA TYR A 97 -22.30 11.15 8.06
C TYR A 97 -23.13 10.12 8.85
N GLY A 98 -24.16 9.57 8.25
CA GLY A 98 -25.08 8.61 8.86
C GLY A 98 -24.70 7.13 8.67
N ILE A 99 -23.54 6.82 8.07
CA ILE A 99 -23.16 5.42 7.81
C ILE A 99 -22.49 4.78 9.04
N PHE A 100 -21.58 5.48 9.70
CA PHE A 100 -20.56 4.86 10.55
C PHE A 100 -20.85 4.88 12.05
N GLY A 101 -22.04 5.30 12.48
CA GLY A 101 -22.34 5.44 13.91
C GLY A 101 -21.47 6.48 14.65
N GLY A 102 -21.75 6.67 15.93
CA GLY A 102 -21.18 7.77 16.72
C GLY A 102 -21.69 9.14 16.27
N ARG A 103 -21.20 10.21 16.90
CA ARG A 103 -21.60 11.58 16.51
C ARG A 103 -21.02 11.91 15.14
N ALA A 104 -21.90 12.26 14.19
CA ALA A 104 -21.52 12.61 12.82
C ALA A 104 -20.63 11.55 12.12
N GLY A 105 -20.83 10.26 12.41
CA GLY A 105 -20.06 9.17 11.78
C GLY A 105 -18.69 8.93 12.39
N SER A 106 -18.41 9.43 13.60
CA SER A 106 -17.07 9.45 14.18
C SER A 106 -16.40 8.09 14.39
N HIS A 107 -17.13 6.96 14.42
CA HIS A 107 -16.46 5.66 14.62
C HIS A 107 -15.55 5.28 13.45
N ILE A 108 -15.79 5.80 12.23
CA ILE A 108 -14.91 5.56 11.09
C ILE A 108 -13.47 5.98 11.35
N LEU A 109 -13.27 7.00 12.20
CA LEU A 109 -11.95 7.49 12.57
C LEU A 109 -11.14 6.43 13.34
N ALA A 110 -11.79 5.54 14.09
CA ALA A 110 -11.12 4.44 14.78
C ALA A 110 -10.44 3.47 13.79
N LEU A 111 -11.11 3.20 12.67
CA LEU A 111 -10.59 2.40 11.57
C LEU A 111 -9.50 3.17 10.81
N LEU A 112 -9.81 4.38 10.34
CA LEU A 112 -8.91 5.15 9.46
C LEU A 112 -7.55 5.46 10.11
N ARG A 113 -7.52 5.74 11.42
CA ARG A 113 -6.27 5.99 12.16
C ARG A 113 -5.32 4.80 12.21
N GLN A 114 -5.83 3.58 11.99
CA GLN A 114 -5.07 2.34 12.08
C GLN A 114 -4.70 1.75 10.71
N LEU A 115 -5.22 2.30 9.61
CA LEU A 115 -4.93 1.80 8.27
C LEU A 115 -3.51 2.15 7.81
N ARG A 116 -2.78 1.14 7.33
CA ARG A 116 -1.40 1.29 6.84
C ARG A 116 -1.31 1.57 5.34
N MET A 117 -2.38 1.28 4.59
CA MET A 117 -2.49 1.48 3.14
C MET A 117 -3.15 2.81 2.76
N PRO A 118 -2.95 3.31 1.52
CA PRO A 118 -3.65 4.46 0.96
C PRO A 118 -5.17 4.44 1.11
N VAL A 119 -5.77 5.59 1.41
CA VAL A 119 -7.23 5.79 1.53
C VAL A 119 -7.71 6.82 0.52
N VAL A 120 -8.64 6.45 -0.35
CA VAL A 120 -9.34 7.36 -1.26
C VAL A 120 -10.80 7.46 -0.84
N THR A 121 -11.24 8.65 -0.45
CA THR A 121 -12.58 8.85 0.10
C THR A 121 -13.49 9.53 -0.91
N THR A 122 -14.58 8.86 -1.28
CA THR A 122 -15.68 9.43 -2.07
C THR A 122 -16.68 10.10 -1.16
N LEU A 123 -16.99 11.36 -1.43
CA LEU A 123 -17.88 12.17 -0.61
C LEU A 123 -19.28 12.24 -1.21
N HIS A 124 -20.25 11.61 -0.53
CA HIS A 124 -21.66 11.62 -0.95
C HIS A 124 -22.43 12.83 -0.42
N THR A 125 -21.95 13.43 0.67
CA THR A 125 -22.51 14.64 1.27
C THR A 125 -21.38 15.59 1.64
N ILE A 126 -21.50 16.86 1.23
CA ILE A 126 -20.58 17.94 1.58
C ILE A 126 -21.45 19.12 2.03
N LEU A 127 -21.34 19.50 3.30
CA LEU A 127 -22.21 20.51 3.90
C LEU A 127 -21.61 21.91 3.70
N GLN A 128 -22.46 22.87 3.37
CA GLN A 128 -22.07 24.28 3.32
C GLN A 128 -21.85 24.83 4.74
N ASP A 129 -22.77 24.50 5.64
CA ASP A 129 -22.80 24.97 7.02
C ASP A 129 -22.77 23.76 7.98
N PRO A 130 -21.62 23.06 8.11
CA PRO A 130 -21.51 21.92 9.03
C PRO A 130 -21.57 22.39 10.49
N ASP A 131 -22.20 21.60 11.35
CA ASP A 131 -22.07 21.78 12.79
C ASP A 131 -20.65 21.44 13.29
N ALA A 132 -20.37 21.69 14.57
CA ALA A 132 -19.04 21.50 15.14
C ALA A 132 -18.55 20.04 15.08
N ASP A 133 -19.44 19.06 15.26
CA ASP A 133 -19.10 17.63 15.22
C ASP A 133 -18.89 17.18 13.77
N GLN A 134 -19.77 17.57 12.85
CA GLN A 134 -19.65 17.31 11.41
C GLN A 134 -18.37 17.92 10.84
N GLN A 135 -18.03 19.15 11.23
CA GLN A 135 -16.81 19.81 10.78
C GLN A 135 -15.55 19.11 11.32
N ARG A 136 -15.56 18.74 12.60
CA ARG A 136 -14.44 18.04 13.25
C ARG A 136 -14.18 16.68 12.61
N VAL A 137 -15.22 15.84 12.50
CA VAL A 137 -15.09 14.49 11.92
C VAL A 137 -14.65 14.58 10.48
N PHE A 138 -15.28 15.45 9.68
CA PHE A 138 -14.93 15.59 8.27
C PHE A 138 -13.48 16.06 8.07
N LYS A 139 -13.01 17.05 8.85
CA LYS A 139 -11.61 17.51 8.76
C LYS A 139 -10.64 16.37 9.02
N GLU A 140 -10.96 15.49 9.95
CA GLU A 140 -10.10 14.35 10.27
C GLU A 140 -10.16 13.25 9.20
N VAL A 141 -11.35 12.93 8.66
CA VAL A 141 -11.48 12.06 7.48
C VAL A 141 -10.67 12.61 6.31
N ALA A 142 -10.78 13.91 6.06
CA ALA A 142 -10.02 14.59 5.01
C ALA A 142 -8.51 14.56 5.26
N ALA A 143 -8.05 14.61 6.52
CA ALA A 143 -6.64 14.50 6.86
C ALA A 143 -6.11 13.07 6.67
N LEU A 144 -6.88 12.06 7.09
CA LEU A 144 -6.51 10.63 7.02
C LEU A 144 -6.67 10.02 5.62
N SER A 145 -7.42 10.65 4.73
CA SER A 145 -7.51 10.24 3.32
C SER A 145 -6.29 10.73 2.56
N ASP A 146 -5.78 9.99 1.58
CA ASP A 146 -4.74 10.47 0.67
C ASP A 146 -5.34 11.31 -0.45
N ARG A 147 -6.54 10.95 -0.94
CA ARG A 147 -7.30 11.71 -1.96
C ARG A 147 -8.78 11.75 -1.63
N LEU A 148 -9.46 12.80 -2.07
CA LEU A 148 -10.90 13.02 -1.89
C LEU A 148 -11.57 13.12 -3.26
N VAL A 149 -12.52 12.23 -3.51
CA VAL A 149 -13.33 12.22 -4.73
C VAL A 149 -14.64 12.96 -4.49
N VAL A 150 -14.93 13.92 -5.36
CA VAL A 150 -16.18 14.68 -5.38
C VAL A 150 -16.84 14.57 -6.76
N MET A 151 -18.17 14.64 -6.78
CA MET A 151 -18.98 14.41 -7.99
C MET A 151 -19.55 15.71 -8.60
N SER A 152 -19.25 16.87 -8.03
CA SER A 152 -19.69 18.18 -8.51
C SER A 152 -18.64 19.27 -8.28
N LYS A 153 -18.66 20.29 -9.14
CA LYS A 153 -17.73 21.42 -9.05
C LYS A 153 -17.98 22.21 -7.77
N ARG A 154 -19.25 22.42 -7.40
CA ARG A 154 -19.61 23.06 -6.13
C ARG A 154 -19.12 22.27 -4.92
N GLY A 155 -19.10 20.94 -5.00
CA GLY A 155 -18.49 20.10 -3.97
C GLY A 155 -16.99 20.38 -3.81
N ALA A 156 -16.25 20.43 -4.92
CA ALA A 156 -14.83 20.80 -4.92
C ALA A 156 -14.59 22.21 -4.35
N ASP A 157 -15.45 23.17 -4.67
CA ASP A 157 -15.37 24.53 -4.15
C ASP A 157 -15.59 24.58 -2.64
N PHE A 158 -16.56 23.81 -2.12
CA PHE A 158 -16.81 23.72 -0.68
C PHE A 158 -15.63 23.13 0.07
N LEU A 159 -15.02 22.07 -0.46
CA LEU A 159 -13.81 21.49 0.14
C LEU A 159 -12.68 22.52 0.29
N GLN A 160 -12.45 23.34 -0.74
CA GLN A 160 -11.39 24.35 -0.71
C GLN A 160 -11.74 25.53 0.20
N ARG A 161 -12.96 26.06 0.11
CA ARG A 161 -13.34 27.31 0.80
C ARG A 161 -13.71 27.10 2.27
N ILE A 162 -14.49 26.06 2.56
CA ILE A 162 -15.04 25.81 3.91
C ILE A 162 -14.11 24.90 4.70
N TYR A 163 -13.67 23.81 4.09
CA TYR A 163 -12.86 22.78 4.77
C TYR A 163 -11.35 22.96 4.60
N ARG A 164 -10.91 23.90 3.74
CA ARG A 164 -9.49 24.23 3.49
C ARG A 164 -8.65 23.04 3.00
N VAL A 165 -9.26 22.17 2.21
CA VAL A 165 -8.58 21.04 1.55
C VAL A 165 -7.75 21.56 0.36
N SER A 166 -6.51 21.08 0.23
CA SER A 166 -5.65 21.39 -0.92
C SER A 166 -6.29 20.93 -2.25
N PRO A 167 -6.28 21.75 -3.32
CA PRO A 167 -6.78 21.36 -4.63
C PRO A 167 -6.14 20.08 -5.18
N GLU A 168 -4.86 19.83 -4.88
CA GLU A 168 -4.11 18.66 -5.35
C GLU A 168 -4.68 17.33 -4.83
N LYS A 169 -5.38 17.39 -3.69
CA LYS A 169 -6.01 16.26 -3.01
C LYS A 169 -7.41 15.94 -3.56
N ILE A 170 -7.99 16.84 -4.35
CA ILE A 170 -9.38 16.75 -4.81
C ILE A 170 -9.42 16.22 -6.23
N ASP A 171 -10.14 15.11 -6.44
CA ASP A 171 -10.46 14.59 -7.77
C ASP A 171 -11.94 14.79 -8.06
N LEU A 172 -12.23 15.43 -9.20
CA LEU A 172 -13.58 15.57 -9.71
C LEU A 172 -13.88 14.36 -10.63
N ILE A 173 -14.52 13.34 -10.07
CA ILE A 173 -14.96 12.15 -10.80
C ILE A 173 -16.49 12.15 -10.80
N PRO A 174 -17.16 12.15 -11.97
CA PRO A 174 -18.61 12.19 -12.01
C PRO A 174 -19.24 10.93 -11.40
N HIS A 175 -20.50 11.02 -11.02
CA HIS A 175 -21.28 9.86 -10.61
C HIS A 175 -21.35 8.83 -11.76
N GLY A 176 -21.12 7.55 -11.45
CA GLY A 176 -21.22 6.48 -12.42
C GLY A 176 -22.65 6.18 -12.86
N ILE A 177 -22.86 5.82 -14.12
CA ILE A 177 -24.17 5.48 -14.68
C ILE A 177 -24.08 4.20 -15.52
N PRO A 178 -25.19 3.46 -15.68
CA PRO A 178 -25.25 2.34 -16.62
C PRO A 178 -25.03 2.81 -18.06
N ASP A 179 -24.30 2.02 -18.84
CA ASP A 179 -24.14 2.29 -20.27
C ASP A 179 -25.37 1.77 -21.05
N VAL A 180 -26.22 2.71 -21.45
CA VAL A 180 -27.45 2.42 -22.19
C VAL A 180 -27.43 3.09 -23.56
N PRO A 181 -28.04 2.46 -24.59
CA PRO A 181 -28.11 3.03 -25.92
C PRO A 181 -29.06 4.24 -25.97
N PHE A 182 -28.80 5.19 -26.87
CA PHE A 182 -29.69 6.31 -27.13
C PHE A 182 -30.89 5.86 -27.97
N VAL A 183 -31.98 5.48 -27.30
CA VAL A 183 -33.17 4.92 -27.95
C VAL A 183 -34.41 5.80 -27.77
N ASP A 184 -35.38 5.63 -28.65
CA ASP A 184 -36.69 6.26 -28.49
C ASP A 184 -37.45 5.65 -27.29
N PRO A 185 -38.18 6.46 -26.49
CA PRO A 185 -38.90 5.94 -25.33
C PRO A 185 -39.95 4.87 -25.66
N SER A 186 -40.49 4.89 -26.89
CA SER A 186 -41.58 4.01 -27.30
C SER A 186 -41.24 2.51 -27.19
N TYR A 187 -39.96 2.14 -27.32
CA TYR A 187 -39.52 0.73 -27.27
C TYR A 187 -39.76 0.02 -25.93
N HIS A 188 -39.95 0.75 -24.83
CA HIS A 188 -40.07 0.17 -23.48
C HIS A 188 -41.46 0.35 -22.87
N LYS A 189 -42.38 1.06 -23.55
CA LYS A 189 -43.70 1.40 -22.99
C LYS A 189 -44.62 0.18 -22.83
N ASP A 190 -44.48 -0.80 -23.71
CA ASP A 190 -45.26 -2.04 -23.69
C ASP A 190 -45.06 -2.85 -22.40
N LEU A 191 -43.86 -2.74 -21.80
CA LEU A 191 -43.53 -3.43 -20.55
C LEU A 191 -44.34 -2.92 -19.35
N PHE A 192 -44.94 -1.73 -19.45
CA PHE A 192 -45.61 -1.06 -18.35
C PHE A 192 -47.08 -0.73 -18.65
N GLY A 193 -47.63 -1.17 -19.79
CA GLY A 193 -49.03 -0.91 -20.18
C GLY A 193 -49.34 0.58 -20.43
N VAL A 194 -48.33 1.33 -20.89
CA VAL A 194 -48.44 2.78 -21.16
C VAL A 194 -48.21 3.09 -22.64
N GLU A 195 -48.61 2.15 -23.51
CA GLU A 195 -48.51 2.29 -24.96
C GLU A 195 -49.31 3.51 -25.44
N GLY A 196 -48.71 4.31 -26.32
CA GLY A 196 -49.31 5.55 -26.83
C GLY A 196 -49.45 6.69 -25.80
N LYS A 197 -49.04 6.48 -24.55
CA LYS A 197 -49.01 7.53 -23.51
C LYS A 197 -47.71 8.32 -23.54
N ILE A 198 -47.77 9.56 -23.04
CA ILE A 198 -46.58 10.37 -22.75
C ILE A 198 -46.23 10.15 -21.28
N VAL A 199 -45.03 9.64 -21.01
CA VAL A 199 -44.63 9.19 -19.68
C VAL A 199 -43.74 10.24 -18.99
N LEU A 200 -44.27 10.82 -17.92
CA LEU A 200 -43.48 11.56 -16.93
C LEU A 200 -42.96 10.56 -15.90
N LEU A 201 -41.69 10.67 -15.49
CA LEU A 201 -41.07 9.75 -14.53
C LEU A 201 -40.42 10.49 -13.36
N SER A 202 -40.66 9.98 -12.16
CA SER A 202 -39.83 10.22 -10.98
C SER A 202 -39.48 8.87 -10.35
N PHE A 203 -38.25 8.70 -9.89
CA PHE A 203 -37.88 7.51 -9.14
C PHE A 203 -36.88 7.79 -8.03
N GLY A 204 -36.76 6.82 -7.13
CA GLY A 204 -35.89 6.84 -5.95
C GLY A 204 -36.70 6.60 -4.68
N LEU A 205 -36.02 6.57 -3.53
CA LEU A 205 -36.70 6.41 -2.24
C LEU A 205 -37.64 7.61 -1.97
N LEU A 206 -38.90 7.30 -1.67
CA LEU A 206 -39.95 8.29 -1.41
C LEU A 206 -39.73 8.95 -0.04
N SER A 207 -39.74 10.28 -0.05
CA SER A 207 -39.67 11.15 1.13
C SER A 207 -40.16 12.56 0.79
N ALA A 208 -40.65 13.30 1.79
CA ALA A 208 -41.26 14.63 1.59
C ALA A 208 -40.33 15.66 0.90
N ASN A 209 -39.01 15.56 1.12
CA ASN A 209 -38.04 16.43 0.45
C ASN A 209 -37.95 16.23 -1.07
N LYS A 210 -38.49 15.13 -1.62
CA LYS A 210 -38.51 14.84 -3.06
C LYS A 210 -39.52 15.72 -3.80
N GLY A 211 -40.50 16.30 -3.11
CA GLY A 211 -41.40 17.30 -3.67
C GLY A 211 -42.38 16.77 -4.73
N ILE A 212 -42.67 15.47 -4.72
CA ILE A 212 -43.51 14.78 -5.72
C ILE A 212 -44.92 15.40 -5.80
N GLU A 213 -45.42 15.96 -4.70
CA GLU A 213 -46.68 16.68 -4.62
C GLU A 213 -46.78 17.82 -5.64
N ASN A 214 -45.65 18.46 -6.00
CA ASN A 214 -45.64 19.55 -6.98
C ASN A 214 -45.87 19.04 -8.41
N VAL A 215 -45.47 17.80 -8.72
CA VAL A 215 -45.76 17.18 -10.02
C VAL A 215 -47.23 16.82 -10.11
N ILE A 216 -47.78 16.20 -9.06
CA ILE A 216 -49.21 15.85 -9.01
C ILE A 216 -50.07 17.10 -9.13
N ALA A 217 -49.72 18.18 -8.42
CA ALA A 217 -50.42 19.46 -8.51
C ALA A 217 -50.29 20.14 -9.89
N ALA A 218 -49.26 19.82 -10.68
CA ALA A 218 -49.05 20.34 -12.03
C ALA A 218 -49.87 19.57 -13.10
N LEU A 219 -50.22 18.31 -12.84
CA LEU A 219 -50.89 17.43 -13.81
C LEU A 219 -52.20 17.99 -14.39
N PRO A 220 -53.12 18.61 -13.63
CA PRO A 220 -54.34 19.16 -14.22
C PRO A 220 -54.07 20.15 -15.36
N GLY A 221 -53.05 21.01 -15.21
CA GLY A 221 -52.65 21.96 -16.25
C GLY A 221 -52.05 21.28 -17.48
N VAL A 222 -51.27 20.21 -17.27
CA VAL A 222 -50.68 19.41 -18.37
C VAL A 222 -51.78 18.63 -19.12
N LEU A 223 -52.67 17.96 -18.40
CA LEU A 223 -53.73 17.11 -18.96
C LEU A 223 -54.77 17.90 -19.76
N ALA A 224 -55.00 19.16 -19.42
CA ALA A 224 -55.87 20.06 -20.20
C ALA A 224 -55.40 20.22 -21.66
N ARG A 225 -54.09 20.05 -21.93
CA ARG A 225 -53.51 20.12 -23.28
C ARG A 225 -53.12 18.75 -23.82
N TYR A 226 -52.60 17.86 -22.97
CA TYR A 226 -52.11 16.54 -23.33
C TYR A 226 -52.81 15.45 -22.50
N PRO A 227 -54.03 15.02 -22.89
CA PRO A 227 -54.84 14.09 -22.09
C PRO A 227 -54.27 12.66 -22.03
N ASN A 228 -53.27 12.32 -22.85
CA ASN A 228 -52.60 11.03 -22.87
C ASN A 228 -51.32 10.98 -22.00
N VAL A 229 -51.09 11.99 -21.16
CA VAL A 229 -49.96 11.99 -20.20
C VAL A 229 -50.25 11.07 -19.02
N VAL A 230 -49.24 10.33 -18.60
CA VAL A 230 -49.21 9.55 -17.35
C VAL A 230 -47.96 9.90 -16.57
N TYR A 231 -48.05 9.86 -15.24
CA TYR A 231 -46.94 10.08 -14.32
C TYR A 231 -46.63 8.82 -13.54
N ILE A 232 -45.46 8.26 -13.77
CA ILE A 232 -44.97 7.06 -13.10
C ILE A 232 -44.05 7.48 -11.95
N ILE A 233 -44.35 6.96 -10.77
CA ILE A 233 -43.53 7.13 -9.55
C ILE A 233 -42.98 5.75 -9.17
N VAL A 234 -41.67 5.55 -9.32
CA VAL A 234 -41.00 4.27 -9.01
C VAL A 234 -40.15 4.38 -7.76
N GLY A 235 -40.45 3.58 -6.75
CA GLY A 235 -39.65 3.49 -5.54
C GLY A 235 -40.47 3.12 -4.32
N ALA A 236 -39.78 2.68 -3.27
CA ALA A 236 -40.37 2.44 -1.97
C ALA A 236 -40.19 3.65 -1.05
N THR A 237 -41.04 3.79 -0.03
CA THR A 237 -40.82 4.72 1.08
C THR A 237 -39.47 4.43 1.73
N HIS A 238 -38.66 5.48 1.95
CA HIS A 238 -37.33 5.34 2.53
C HIS A 238 -37.38 4.54 3.84
N PRO A 239 -36.53 3.52 4.08
CA PRO A 239 -36.66 2.62 5.24
C PRO A 239 -36.79 3.35 6.58
N HIS A 240 -35.94 4.35 6.84
CA HIS A 240 -36.02 5.18 8.06
C HIS A 240 -37.28 6.04 8.15
N VAL A 241 -37.82 6.53 7.02
CA VAL A 241 -39.10 7.26 6.99
C VAL A 241 -40.25 6.31 7.27
N LYS A 242 -40.21 5.10 6.68
CA LYS A 242 -41.20 4.07 6.92
C LYS A 242 -41.24 3.63 8.38
N GLN A 243 -40.08 3.55 9.04
CA GLN A 243 -39.97 3.21 10.45
C GLN A 243 -40.56 4.30 11.37
N ARG A 244 -40.35 5.58 11.05
CA ARG A 244 -40.79 6.71 11.88
C ARG A 244 -42.23 7.14 11.60
N ASP A 245 -42.56 7.28 10.32
CA ASP A 245 -43.78 7.94 9.82
C ASP A 245 -44.69 6.99 9.03
N GLY A 246 -44.34 5.70 8.94
CA GLY A 246 -45.06 4.72 8.14
C GLY A 246 -45.08 5.08 6.65
N GLU A 247 -46.20 4.82 6.00
CA GLU A 247 -46.42 5.16 4.58
C GLU A 247 -47.14 6.51 4.39
N SER A 248 -47.16 7.36 5.42
CA SER A 248 -47.97 8.59 5.48
C SER A 248 -47.75 9.52 4.29
N TYR A 249 -46.49 9.75 3.87
CA TYR A 249 -46.20 10.59 2.71
C TYR A 249 -46.70 9.99 1.39
N ARG A 250 -46.52 8.67 1.17
CA ARG A 250 -47.03 8.03 -0.05
C ARG A 250 -48.55 8.07 -0.10
N LEU A 251 -49.21 7.83 1.03
CA LEU A 251 -50.68 7.93 1.13
C LEU A 251 -51.17 9.35 0.89
N SER A 252 -50.47 10.38 1.39
CA SER A 252 -50.85 11.77 1.14
C SER A 252 -50.70 12.17 -0.33
N LEU A 253 -49.73 11.61 -1.06
CA LEU A 253 -49.62 11.78 -2.51
C LEU A 253 -50.78 11.12 -3.26
N GLN A 254 -51.23 9.94 -2.83
CA GLN A 254 -52.40 9.27 -3.41
C GLN A 254 -53.68 10.07 -3.18
N TRP A 255 -53.87 10.61 -1.97
CA TRP A 255 -54.99 11.49 -1.67
C TRP A 255 -54.95 12.79 -2.48
N LEU A 256 -53.76 13.39 -2.64
CA LEU A 256 -53.62 14.59 -3.46
C LEU A 256 -53.97 14.30 -4.93
N ALA A 257 -53.59 13.15 -5.48
CA ALA A 257 -53.96 12.77 -6.84
C ALA A 257 -55.48 12.68 -7.00
N HIS A 258 -56.18 12.09 -6.02
CA HIS A 258 -57.64 12.04 -6.00
C HIS A 258 -58.28 13.42 -5.82
N GLU A 259 -57.77 14.26 -4.92
CA GLU A 259 -58.25 15.64 -4.71
C GLU A 259 -58.14 16.48 -6.00
N LYS A 260 -57.08 16.26 -6.79
CA LYS A 260 -56.85 16.93 -8.07
C LYS A 260 -57.55 16.28 -9.26
N GLY A 261 -58.22 15.14 -9.07
CA GLY A 261 -58.91 14.39 -10.12
C GLY A 261 -57.97 13.84 -11.20
N VAL A 262 -56.76 13.41 -10.80
CA VAL A 262 -55.72 12.89 -11.70
C VAL A 262 -55.25 11.48 -11.32
N GLU A 263 -55.98 10.77 -10.47
CA GLU A 263 -55.62 9.45 -9.95
C GLU A 263 -55.38 8.40 -11.04
N ASP A 264 -56.17 8.43 -12.12
CA ASP A 264 -56.06 7.50 -13.25
C ASP A 264 -54.79 7.73 -14.09
N GLN A 265 -54.14 8.89 -13.91
CA GLN A 265 -52.92 9.26 -14.61
C GLN A 265 -51.67 9.10 -13.74
N VAL A 266 -51.79 8.76 -12.46
CA VAL A 266 -50.65 8.60 -11.54
C VAL A 266 -50.45 7.12 -11.18
N ILE A 267 -49.32 6.56 -11.62
CA ILE A 267 -49.00 5.13 -11.43
C ILE A 267 -47.88 4.99 -10.40
N PHE A 268 -48.18 4.36 -9.26
CA PHE A 268 -47.20 4.09 -8.20
C PHE A 268 -46.65 2.66 -8.29
N TYR A 269 -45.35 2.53 -8.54
CA TYR A 269 -44.61 1.27 -8.37
C TYR A 269 -43.89 1.27 -7.02
N ASN A 270 -44.61 0.85 -5.97
CA ASN A 270 -44.13 0.86 -4.58
C ASN A 270 -43.17 -0.29 -4.25
N ARG A 271 -42.02 -0.33 -4.92
CA ARG A 271 -40.98 -1.35 -4.69
C ARG A 271 -39.59 -0.79 -4.99
N PHE A 272 -38.59 -1.35 -4.32
CA PHE A 272 -37.20 -1.21 -4.74
C PHE A 272 -36.98 -2.13 -5.94
N VAL A 273 -36.49 -1.58 -7.05
CA VAL A 273 -36.33 -2.31 -8.32
C VAL A 273 -34.87 -2.64 -8.59
N SER A 274 -34.63 -3.70 -9.36
CA SER A 274 -33.29 -4.02 -9.86
C SER A 274 -32.78 -2.95 -10.83
N LEU A 275 -31.46 -2.92 -11.08
CA LEU A 275 -30.87 -1.99 -12.05
C LEU A 275 -31.45 -2.20 -13.46
N GLU A 276 -31.66 -3.44 -13.87
CA GLU A 276 -32.24 -3.79 -15.18
C GLU A 276 -33.67 -3.24 -15.31
N GLU A 277 -34.53 -3.48 -14.31
CA GLU A 277 -35.88 -2.90 -14.29
C GLU A 277 -35.85 -1.37 -14.27
N LEU A 278 -34.93 -0.77 -13.52
CA LEU A 278 -34.78 0.69 -13.48
C LEU A 278 -34.41 1.26 -14.85
N VAL A 279 -33.50 0.60 -15.57
CA VAL A 279 -33.13 0.99 -16.94
C VAL A 279 -34.35 0.92 -17.87
N ASN A 280 -35.22 -0.09 -17.72
CA ASN A 280 -36.46 -0.19 -18.50
C ASN A 280 -37.42 0.98 -18.19
N PHE A 281 -37.61 1.34 -16.92
CA PHE A 281 -38.43 2.50 -16.54
C PHE A 281 -37.89 3.81 -17.11
N ILE A 282 -36.57 4.03 -16.99
CA ILE A 282 -35.89 5.18 -17.60
C ILE A 282 -36.14 5.13 -19.11
N GLY A 283 -35.98 3.96 -19.74
CA GLY A 283 -36.25 3.67 -21.13
C GLY A 283 -37.63 4.15 -21.58
N ALA A 284 -38.69 3.87 -20.81
CA ALA A 284 -40.07 4.23 -21.15
C ALA A 284 -40.40 5.72 -20.97
N ALA A 285 -39.60 6.47 -20.20
CA ALA A 285 -39.89 7.87 -19.89
C ALA A 285 -39.65 8.83 -21.07
N ASP A 286 -40.57 9.76 -21.28
CA ASP A 286 -40.42 10.89 -22.21
C ASP A 286 -39.79 12.10 -21.51
N VAL A 287 -40.20 12.36 -20.27
CA VAL A 287 -39.66 13.44 -19.43
C VAL A 287 -39.41 12.92 -18.02
N TYR A 288 -38.20 13.15 -17.51
CA TYR A 288 -37.85 12.86 -16.13
C TYR A 288 -37.91 14.13 -15.29
N ILE A 289 -38.47 14.04 -14.08
CA ILE A 289 -38.70 15.20 -13.21
C ILE A 289 -38.05 15.00 -11.84
N THR A 290 -37.25 15.97 -11.38
CA THR A 290 -36.75 16.01 -9.98
C THR A 290 -37.18 17.30 -9.28
N PRO A 291 -38.36 17.32 -8.64
CA PRO A 291 -38.97 18.52 -8.07
C PRO A 291 -38.54 18.77 -6.61
N TYR A 292 -37.26 18.51 -6.30
CA TYR A 292 -36.78 18.47 -4.92
C TYR A 292 -36.94 19.83 -4.25
N LEU A 293 -37.19 19.82 -2.94
CA LEU A 293 -37.47 21.04 -2.19
C LEU A 293 -36.23 21.68 -1.55
N ASN A 294 -35.16 20.91 -1.36
CA ASN A 294 -33.95 21.37 -0.72
C ASN A 294 -32.90 21.73 -1.77
N PRO A 295 -32.40 22.99 -1.82
CA PRO A 295 -31.32 23.37 -2.72
C PRO A 295 -30.00 22.64 -2.40
N ALA A 296 -29.78 22.23 -1.14
CA ALA A 296 -28.53 21.67 -0.63
C ALA A 296 -28.29 20.19 -0.99
N GLN A 297 -28.57 19.81 -2.23
CA GLN A 297 -28.28 18.47 -2.75
C GLN A 297 -27.03 18.50 -3.64
N ILE A 298 -25.92 17.98 -3.14
CA ILE A 298 -24.60 18.06 -3.80
C ILE A 298 -24.39 17.02 -4.92
N VAL A 299 -25.14 15.91 -4.87
CA VAL A 299 -25.13 14.83 -5.87
C VAL A 299 -26.49 14.12 -5.92
N SER A 300 -26.92 13.65 -7.09
CA SER A 300 -28.15 12.86 -7.25
C SER A 300 -27.97 11.76 -8.30
N GLY A 301 -27.92 10.50 -7.86
CA GLY A 301 -27.79 9.35 -8.76
C GLY A 301 -28.98 9.23 -9.73
N THR A 302 -30.20 9.54 -9.28
CA THR A 302 -31.40 9.44 -10.13
C THR A 302 -31.37 10.44 -11.28
N LEU A 303 -30.86 11.65 -11.03
CA LEU A 303 -30.61 12.67 -12.06
C LEU A 303 -29.48 12.24 -12.99
N ALA A 304 -28.37 11.74 -12.45
CA ALA A 304 -27.23 11.30 -13.25
C ALA A 304 -27.63 10.20 -14.25
N TYR A 305 -28.35 9.18 -13.78
CA TYR A 305 -28.77 8.03 -14.60
C TYR A 305 -29.67 8.47 -15.76
N THR A 306 -30.65 9.32 -15.49
CA THR A 306 -31.63 9.78 -16.49
C THR A 306 -31.05 10.75 -17.49
N LEU A 307 -30.22 11.69 -17.03
CA LEU A 307 -29.49 12.60 -17.91
C LEU A 307 -28.60 11.81 -18.86
N GLY A 308 -27.81 10.87 -18.34
CA GLY A 308 -26.87 10.11 -19.15
C GLY A 308 -27.52 9.08 -20.06
N ALA A 309 -28.74 8.62 -19.73
CA ALA A 309 -29.62 7.89 -20.64
C ALA A 309 -30.24 8.77 -21.74
N GLY A 310 -29.96 10.09 -21.76
CA GLY A 310 -30.42 11.00 -22.79
C GLY A 310 -31.91 11.33 -22.69
N LYS A 311 -32.45 11.40 -21.47
CA LYS A 311 -33.84 11.79 -21.23
C LYS A 311 -33.98 13.31 -21.17
N ALA A 312 -35.16 13.81 -21.54
CA ALA A 312 -35.48 15.22 -21.30
C ALA A 312 -35.72 15.39 -19.80
N VAL A 313 -34.98 16.28 -19.16
CA VAL A 313 -35.02 16.44 -17.70
C VAL A 313 -35.55 17.81 -17.31
N ILE A 314 -36.50 17.84 -16.37
CA ILE A 314 -36.95 19.04 -15.69
C ILE A 314 -36.62 18.91 -14.20
N SER A 315 -36.00 19.93 -13.61
CA SER A 315 -35.64 19.90 -12.18
C SER A 315 -35.88 21.24 -11.50
N THR A 316 -36.05 21.23 -10.19
CA THR A 316 -35.80 22.44 -9.39
C THR A 316 -34.28 22.73 -9.34
N PRO A 317 -33.85 23.99 -9.12
CA PRO A 317 -32.44 24.39 -9.14
C PRO A 317 -31.73 24.04 -7.83
N TYR A 318 -31.74 22.76 -7.44
CA TYR A 318 -30.79 22.28 -6.44
C TYR A 318 -29.40 22.20 -7.04
N TRP A 319 -28.37 22.31 -6.20
CA TRP A 319 -27.00 22.56 -6.62
C TRP A 319 -26.49 21.64 -7.73
N TYR A 320 -26.70 20.33 -7.57
CA TYR A 320 -26.30 19.36 -8.58
C TYR A 320 -27.11 19.49 -9.88
N ALA A 321 -28.41 19.79 -9.83
CA ALA A 321 -29.21 20.00 -11.03
C ALA A 321 -28.77 21.22 -11.84
N GLU A 322 -28.37 22.31 -11.18
CA GLU A 322 -27.84 23.49 -11.87
C GLU A 322 -26.61 23.13 -12.73
N GLU A 323 -25.69 22.33 -12.18
CA GLU A 323 -24.48 21.91 -12.89
C GLU A 323 -24.77 20.92 -14.02
N MET A 324 -25.61 19.92 -13.74
CA MET A 324 -25.89 18.82 -14.66
C MET A 324 -26.78 19.25 -15.83
N LEU A 325 -27.70 20.21 -15.60
CA LEU A 325 -28.64 20.69 -16.62
C LEU A 325 -28.19 21.96 -17.35
N ALA A 326 -27.05 22.55 -16.97
CA ALA A 326 -26.49 23.72 -17.67
C ALA A 326 -26.25 23.45 -19.16
N GLU A 327 -25.96 24.48 -19.96
CA GLU A 327 -25.74 24.34 -21.41
C GLU A 327 -26.92 23.67 -22.14
N GLN A 328 -28.14 23.93 -21.65
CA GLN A 328 -29.39 23.41 -22.21
C GLN A 328 -29.46 21.88 -22.26
N ARG A 329 -28.81 21.19 -21.32
CA ARG A 329 -28.90 19.72 -21.14
C ARG A 329 -30.19 19.31 -20.41
N GLY A 330 -30.85 20.24 -19.72
CA GLY A 330 -32.18 20.08 -19.17
C GLY A 330 -32.88 21.43 -19.00
N ALA A 331 -33.98 21.42 -18.26
CA ALA A 331 -34.71 22.63 -17.87
C ALA A 331 -34.81 22.76 -16.35
N LEU A 332 -34.71 24.00 -15.87
CA LEU A 332 -34.90 24.34 -14.46
C LEU A 332 -36.23 25.08 -14.27
N VAL A 333 -36.94 24.77 -13.18
CA VAL A 333 -38.18 25.43 -12.76
C VAL A 333 -38.08 25.88 -11.30
N PRO A 334 -38.77 26.96 -10.88
CA PRO A 334 -38.72 27.41 -9.49
C PRO A 334 -39.17 26.34 -8.49
N PHE A 335 -38.64 26.40 -7.27
CA PHE A 335 -39.10 25.55 -6.17
C PHE A 335 -40.55 25.84 -5.83
N ARG A 336 -41.33 24.78 -5.54
CA ARG A 336 -42.74 24.88 -5.09
C ARG A 336 -43.65 25.61 -6.07
N ASP A 337 -43.39 25.49 -7.37
CA ASP A 337 -44.20 26.12 -8.42
C ASP A 337 -44.75 25.08 -9.42
N PRO A 338 -45.90 24.46 -9.10
CA PRO A 338 -46.55 23.50 -10.00
C PRO A 338 -46.95 24.12 -11.35
N ALA A 339 -47.26 25.42 -11.40
CA ALA A 339 -47.69 26.08 -12.63
C ALA A 339 -46.52 26.25 -13.60
N ALA A 340 -45.35 26.69 -13.09
CA ALA A 340 -44.13 26.75 -13.89
C ALA A 340 -43.68 25.36 -14.36
N LEU A 341 -43.83 24.34 -13.51
CA LEU A 341 -43.56 22.95 -13.88
C LEU A 341 -44.48 22.48 -15.03
N ALA A 342 -45.80 22.70 -14.91
CA ALA A 342 -46.76 22.36 -15.96
C ALA A 342 -46.43 23.08 -17.27
N GLY A 343 -46.16 24.39 -17.21
CA GLY A 343 -45.78 25.20 -18.37
C GLY A 343 -44.52 24.67 -19.06
N LYS A 344 -43.49 24.27 -18.29
CA LYS A 344 -42.26 23.73 -18.87
C LYS A 344 -42.45 22.34 -19.48
N VAL A 345 -43.28 21.49 -18.88
CA VAL A 345 -43.66 20.20 -19.48
C VAL A 345 -44.34 20.44 -20.82
N ILE A 346 -45.35 21.32 -20.86
CA ILE A 346 -46.09 21.66 -22.08
C ILE A 346 -45.14 22.21 -23.16
N GLU A 347 -44.23 23.13 -22.80
CA GLU A 347 -43.25 23.69 -23.74
C GLU A 347 -42.38 22.61 -24.39
N LEU A 348 -41.89 21.65 -23.61
CA LEU A 348 -41.06 20.56 -24.14
C LEU A 348 -41.86 19.57 -24.98
N LEU A 349 -43.15 19.37 -24.69
CA LEU A 349 -44.03 18.53 -25.50
C LEU A 349 -44.47 19.23 -26.80
N ASP A 350 -44.67 20.55 -26.77
CA ASP A 350 -44.99 21.36 -27.95
C ASP A 350 -43.80 21.47 -28.92
N ASN A 351 -42.55 21.43 -28.41
CA ASN A 351 -41.34 21.60 -29.20
C ASN A 351 -40.46 20.35 -29.20
N GLU A 352 -40.83 19.39 -30.05
CA GLU A 352 -40.13 18.12 -30.17
C GLU A 352 -38.65 18.28 -30.56
N THR A 353 -38.35 19.22 -31.47
CA THR A 353 -36.99 19.53 -31.92
C THR A 353 -36.10 19.99 -30.76
N GLN A 354 -36.60 20.92 -29.94
CA GLN A 354 -35.87 21.41 -28.77
C GLN A 354 -35.67 20.29 -27.74
N ARG A 355 -36.70 19.46 -27.51
CA ARG A 355 -36.64 18.31 -26.60
C ARG A 355 -35.59 17.29 -27.06
N HIS A 356 -35.57 16.93 -28.34
CA HIS A 356 -34.56 16.01 -28.87
C HIS A 356 -33.14 16.60 -28.86
N ALA A 357 -32.99 17.90 -29.12
CA ALA A 357 -31.70 18.58 -28.99
C ALA A 357 -31.18 18.56 -27.54
N MET A 358 -32.06 18.79 -26.56
CA MET A 358 -31.75 18.66 -25.13
C MET A 358 -31.30 17.24 -24.77
N ARG A 359 -32.10 16.24 -25.17
CA ARG A 359 -31.80 14.81 -24.98
C ARG A 359 -30.44 14.42 -25.54
N LYS A 360 -30.11 14.86 -26.75
CA LYS A 360 -28.83 14.57 -27.39
C LYS A 360 -27.65 15.20 -26.64
N ARG A 361 -27.77 16.45 -26.19
CA ARG A 361 -26.74 17.10 -25.36
C ARG A 361 -26.54 16.38 -24.03
N ALA A 362 -27.63 15.98 -23.37
CA ALA A 362 -27.60 15.21 -22.14
C ALA A 362 -26.89 13.85 -22.32
N TYR A 363 -27.26 13.10 -23.38
CA TYR A 363 -26.67 11.80 -23.68
C TYR A 363 -25.16 11.89 -23.94
N LEU A 364 -24.74 12.86 -24.77
CA LEU A 364 -23.33 13.10 -25.10
C LEU A 364 -22.52 13.46 -23.86
N PHE A 365 -23.07 14.31 -22.98
CA PHE A 365 -22.44 14.65 -21.71
C PHE A 365 -22.30 13.44 -20.78
N GLY A 366 -23.33 12.58 -20.73
CA GLY A 366 -23.32 11.37 -19.89
C GLY A 366 -22.34 10.28 -20.32
N ARG A 367 -21.75 10.35 -21.52
CA ARG A 367 -20.80 9.31 -22.00
C ARG A 367 -19.54 9.24 -21.14
N ASP A 368 -19.11 10.36 -20.57
CA ASP A 368 -17.97 10.41 -19.64
C ASP A 368 -18.32 9.91 -18.23
N MET A 369 -19.60 9.62 -17.97
CA MET A 369 -20.12 9.20 -16.68
C MET A 369 -20.39 7.70 -16.61
N ILE A 370 -20.30 6.97 -17.72
CA ILE A 370 -20.58 5.52 -17.72
C ILE A 370 -19.58 4.80 -16.80
N TRP A 371 -20.05 3.74 -16.13
CA TRP A 371 -19.25 2.99 -15.17
C TRP A 371 -17.84 2.61 -15.64
N PRO A 372 -17.62 2.12 -16.89
CA PRO A 372 -16.28 1.90 -17.41
C PRO A 372 -15.34 3.11 -17.35
N GLN A 373 -15.83 4.30 -17.69
CA GLN A 373 -15.02 5.53 -17.66
C GLN A 373 -14.75 6.00 -16.23
N VAL A 374 -15.76 5.88 -15.36
CA VAL A 374 -15.64 6.22 -13.94
C VAL A 374 -14.66 5.29 -13.25
N ALA A 375 -14.73 3.97 -13.50
CA ALA A 375 -13.80 2.98 -12.95
C ALA A 375 -12.34 3.31 -13.31
N ARG A 376 -12.06 3.66 -14.57
CA ARG A 376 -10.71 4.09 -15.00
C ARG A 376 -10.23 5.33 -14.26
N ARG A 377 -11.08 6.35 -14.11
CA ARG A 377 -10.75 7.58 -13.36
C ARG A 377 -10.50 7.29 -11.87
N TYR A 378 -11.25 6.36 -11.28
CA TYR A 378 -11.00 5.90 -9.92
C TYR A 378 -9.65 5.17 -9.82
N MET A 379 -9.33 4.29 -10.77
CA MET A 379 -8.03 3.63 -10.79
C MET A 379 -6.87 4.63 -10.94
N GLU A 380 -7.00 5.65 -11.79
CA GLU A 380 -6.03 6.74 -11.88
C GLU A 380 -5.87 7.48 -10.53
N SER A 381 -6.98 7.75 -9.83
CA SER A 381 -6.95 8.32 -8.48
C SER A 381 -6.27 7.37 -7.48
N PHE A 382 -6.48 6.07 -7.61
CA PHE A 382 -5.89 5.04 -6.73
C PHE A 382 -4.38 4.95 -6.91
N GLU A 383 -3.91 4.93 -8.16
CA GLU A 383 -2.50 4.95 -8.51
C GLU A 383 -1.82 6.22 -8.02
N ARG A 384 -2.47 7.38 -8.19
CA ARG A 384 -1.98 8.66 -7.66
C ARG A 384 -1.90 8.67 -6.15
N ALA A 385 -2.93 8.19 -5.44
CA ALA A 385 -2.90 8.08 -3.99
C ALA A 385 -1.71 7.23 -3.51
N ARG A 386 -1.46 6.09 -4.18
CA ARG A 386 -0.32 5.22 -3.88
C ARG A 386 1.03 5.88 -4.17
N ALA A 387 1.14 6.64 -5.27
CA ALA A 387 2.38 7.31 -5.66
C ALA A 387 2.71 8.52 -4.76
N GLU A 388 1.69 9.31 -4.41
CA GLU A 388 1.80 10.60 -3.71
C GLU A 388 1.84 10.46 -2.19
N ARG A 389 1.36 9.35 -1.59
CA ARG A 389 1.48 9.08 -0.14
C ARG A 389 2.92 9.17 0.39
N ARG A 390 3.91 9.06 -0.50
CA ARG A 390 5.34 9.35 -0.26
C ARG A 390 5.64 10.79 0.19
N HIS A 391 4.72 11.75 0.00
CA HIS A 391 4.91 13.16 0.32
C HIS A 391 4.11 13.63 1.55
N PHE A 392 3.08 12.88 1.96
CA PHE A 392 2.22 13.23 3.08
C PHE A 392 2.33 12.18 4.20
N SER A 393 3.49 12.15 4.88
CA SER A 393 3.62 11.37 6.11
C SER A 393 2.66 11.93 7.17
N LEU A 394 1.70 11.13 7.62
CA LEU A 394 0.86 11.44 8.77
C LEU A 394 1.74 11.47 10.04
N PRO A 395 1.73 12.57 10.83
CA PRO A 395 2.33 12.59 12.16
C PRO A 395 1.40 11.86 13.13
N GLY A 396 1.43 10.53 13.17
CA GLY A 396 0.42 9.79 13.95
C GLY A 396 0.79 8.42 14.49
N PHE A 397 1.83 7.75 13.97
CA PHE A 397 2.29 6.49 14.51
C PHE A 397 3.65 6.66 15.21
N THR A 398 3.66 7.52 16.22
CA THR A 398 4.64 7.39 17.31
C THR A 398 4.29 6.11 18.06
N VAL A 399 4.87 4.98 17.62
CA VAL A 399 5.34 4.01 18.61
C VAL A 399 6.14 4.86 19.58
N LYS A 400 5.74 4.89 20.85
CA LYS A 400 6.56 5.48 21.91
C LYS A 400 7.94 4.85 21.74
N ALA A 401 8.85 5.60 21.14
CA ALA A 401 10.26 5.24 21.13
C ALA A 401 10.58 5.04 22.60
N LEU A 402 11.00 3.82 22.94
CA LEU A 402 11.63 3.57 24.21
C LEU A 402 12.63 4.70 24.43
N ASP A 403 12.51 5.23 25.64
CA ASP A 403 13.34 6.18 26.36
C ASP A 403 14.58 6.76 25.69
N LYS A 404 14.80 8.03 26.05
CA LYS A 404 15.95 8.88 25.74
C LYS A 404 17.30 8.33 26.26
N HIS A 405 17.70 7.13 25.85
CA HIS A 405 19.04 6.59 26.04
C HIS A 405 19.61 6.15 24.68
N PRO A 406 20.10 7.10 23.85
CA PRO A 406 20.90 6.75 22.68
C PRO A 406 22.13 5.98 23.16
N GLY A 407 22.24 4.69 22.80
CA GLY A 407 23.43 3.88 23.05
C GLY A 407 23.23 2.51 23.69
N GLU A 408 22.03 2.14 24.15
CA GLU A 408 21.83 0.78 24.69
C GLU A 408 21.48 -0.22 23.59
N LEU A 409 22.32 -1.26 23.45
CA LEU A 409 22.08 -2.37 22.54
C LEU A 409 20.95 -3.28 23.07
N PRO A 410 20.03 -3.75 22.21
CA PRO A 410 18.93 -4.62 22.64
C PRO A 410 19.46 -5.94 23.22
N PRO A 411 18.69 -6.61 24.10
CA PRO A 411 19.05 -7.93 24.60
C PRO A 411 19.15 -8.95 23.46
N LEU A 412 20.14 -9.83 23.55
CA LEU A 412 20.30 -10.92 22.59
C LEU A 412 19.14 -11.90 22.71
N LYS A 413 18.40 -12.10 21.62
CA LYS A 413 17.35 -13.11 21.48
C LYS A 413 17.65 -14.01 20.29
N LEU A 414 17.56 -15.32 20.50
CA LEU A 414 17.83 -16.34 19.48
C LEU A 414 16.57 -17.10 19.06
N ASP A 415 15.40 -16.73 19.60
CA ASP A 415 14.12 -17.41 19.40
C ASP A 415 13.79 -17.60 17.91
N HIS A 416 13.85 -16.52 17.13
CA HIS A 416 13.58 -16.59 15.68
C HIS A 416 14.67 -17.35 14.89
N LEU A 417 15.95 -17.24 15.30
CA LEU A 417 17.03 -18.05 14.71
C LEU A 417 16.76 -19.54 14.90
N ARG A 418 16.31 -19.96 16.10
CA ARG A 418 15.92 -21.35 16.36
C ARG A 418 14.67 -21.73 15.57
N HIS A 419 13.71 -20.81 15.44
CA HIS A 419 12.48 -21.06 14.70
C HIS A 419 12.71 -21.29 13.20
N MET A 420 13.70 -20.59 12.62
CA MET A 420 14.10 -20.70 11.21
C MET A 420 15.02 -21.88 10.90
N ALA A 421 15.52 -22.59 11.92
CA ALA A 421 16.48 -23.68 11.76
C ALA A 421 15.87 -25.04 12.12
N ASP A 422 16.33 -26.09 11.43
CA ASP A 422 16.07 -27.48 11.80
C ASP A 422 17.38 -28.28 11.88
N GLU A 423 17.32 -29.61 11.96
CA GLU A 423 18.52 -30.45 12.07
C GLU A 423 19.46 -30.36 10.85
N THR A 424 18.97 -29.89 9.71
CA THR A 424 19.73 -29.73 8.46
C THR A 424 20.54 -28.43 8.47
N GLY A 425 19.90 -27.32 8.83
CA GLY A 425 20.44 -25.96 8.66
C GLY A 425 19.36 -24.90 8.84
N ILE A 426 19.64 -23.67 8.41
CA ILE A 426 18.68 -22.56 8.43
C ILE A 426 17.95 -22.42 7.08
N LEU A 427 16.64 -22.22 7.13
CA LEU A 427 15.76 -22.01 5.96
C LEU A 427 15.90 -20.57 5.44
N GLN A 428 15.85 -20.38 4.12
CA GLN A 428 16.15 -19.08 3.49
C GLN A 428 15.15 -17.98 3.87
N HIS A 429 13.86 -18.27 3.73
CA HIS A 429 12.80 -17.28 3.76
C HIS A 429 11.73 -17.62 4.79
N ALA A 430 11.04 -16.60 5.29
CA ALA A 430 9.84 -16.73 6.10
C ALA A 430 8.65 -16.05 5.44
N ILE A 431 7.43 -16.55 5.68
CA ILE A 431 6.19 -15.83 5.42
C ILE A 431 5.78 -15.23 6.76
N PHE A 432 5.90 -13.90 6.89
CA PHE A 432 5.93 -13.22 8.19
C PHE A 432 7.01 -13.81 9.09
N THR A 433 6.63 -14.48 10.18
CA THR A 433 7.54 -15.10 11.14
C THR A 433 7.69 -16.61 10.93
N VAL A 434 6.90 -17.22 10.03
CA VAL A 434 6.84 -18.68 9.88
C VAL A 434 7.80 -19.10 8.77
N PRO A 435 8.68 -20.10 8.99
CA PRO A 435 9.62 -20.56 7.97
C PRO A 435 8.89 -21.03 6.70
N ASN A 436 9.39 -20.61 5.54
CA ASN A 436 8.84 -20.98 4.25
C ASN A 436 9.52 -22.23 3.69
N TYR A 437 8.94 -23.39 3.95
CA TYR A 437 9.47 -24.68 3.49
C TYR A 437 9.54 -24.83 1.97
N HIS A 438 8.84 -24.01 1.18
CA HIS A 438 8.95 -24.11 -0.29
C HIS A 438 10.30 -23.65 -0.84
N GLU A 439 11.01 -22.80 -0.09
CA GLU A 439 12.27 -22.19 -0.54
C GLU A 439 13.50 -22.95 -0.05
N GLY A 440 13.34 -23.90 0.89
CA GLY A 440 14.43 -24.74 1.39
C GLY A 440 15.56 -23.94 2.04
N TYR A 441 16.80 -24.32 1.73
CA TYR A 441 18.03 -23.84 2.38
C TYR A 441 19.00 -23.26 1.36
N CYS A 442 19.85 -22.33 1.80
CA CYS A 442 21.00 -21.88 1.02
C CYS A 442 22.32 -21.89 1.80
N THR A 443 23.43 -22.09 1.10
CA THR A 443 24.77 -22.06 1.69
C THR A 443 25.16 -20.69 2.18
N ASP A 444 24.70 -19.61 1.52
CA ASP A 444 25.03 -18.25 1.97
C ASP A 444 24.42 -17.92 3.35
N ASP A 445 23.18 -18.32 3.64
CA ASP A 445 22.58 -18.13 4.96
C ASP A 445 23.15 -19.08 6.01
N ASN A 446 23.41 -20.34 5.66
CA ASN A 446 24.07 -21.26 6.58
C ASN A 446 25.51 -20.81 6.91
N ALA A 447 26.23 -20.20 5.96
CA ALA A 447 27.53 -19.59 6.23
C ALA A 447 27.42 -18.37 7.17
N ARG A 448 26.42 -17.49 6.97
CA ARG A 448 26.13 -16.38 7.90
C ARG A 448 25.78 -16.90 9.30
N ALA A 449 24.97 -17.95 9.39
CA ALA A 449 24.58 -18.57 10.66
C ALA A 449 25.77 -19.20 11.39
N LEU A 450 26.71 -19.80 10.66
CA LEU A 450 27.97 -20.30 11.21
C LEU A 450 28.85 -19.16 11.78
N MET A 451 28.93 -18.02 11.09
CA MET A 451 29.64 -16.83 11.61
C MET A 451 29.00 -16.32 12.90
N VAL A 452 27.67 -16.13 12.90
CA VAL A 452 26.90 -15.72 14.09
C VAL A 452 27.15 -16.68 15.26
N SER A 453 27.14 -17.99 15.00
CA SER A 453 27.40 -19.02 16.02
C SER A 453 28.81 -18.94 16.61
N THR A 454 29.81 -18.60 15.79
CA THR A 454 31.19 -18.39 16.26
C THR A 454 31.31 -17.14 17.14
N LEU A 455 30.62 -16.05 16.79
CA LEU A 455 30.58 -14.84 17.61
C LEU A 455 29.84 -15.06 18.94
N LEU A 456 28.80 -15.92 18.93
CA LEU A 456 28.11 -16.35 20.15
C LEU A 456 29.04 -17.12 21.09
N GLU A 457 29.91 -17.99 20.56
CA GLU A 457 30.92 -18.72 21.34
C GLU A 457 31.88 -17.74 22.03
N GLU A 458 32.33 -16.70 21.32
CA GLU A 458 33.26 -15.68 21.83
C GLU A 458 32.65 -14.85 22.99
N LEU A 459 31.33 -14.67 22.99
CA LEU A 459 30.58 -14.05 24.09
C LEU A 459 30.19 -15.04 25.20
N GLY A 460 30.61 -16.30 25.13
CA GLY A 460 30.34 -17.32 26.15
C GLY A 460 28.91 -17.85 26.15
N ASN A 461 28.20 -17.79 25.03
CA ASN A 461 26.84 -18.35 24.92
C ASN A 461 26.88 -19.88 24.87
N GLY A 462 26.10 -20.54 25.74
CA GLY A 462 26.10 -22.00 25.88
C GLY A 462 25.53 -22.79 24.69
N GLU A 463 24.78 -22.15 23.79
CA GLU A 463 24.16 -22.78 22.61
C GLU A 463 25.03 -22.68 21.35
N ALA A 464 26.11 -21.90 21.42
CA ALA A 464 26.96 -21.60 20.26
C ALA A 464 27.52 -22.84 19.58
N LEU A 465 27.95 -23.84 20.38
CA LEU A 465 28.55 -25.07 19.86
C LEU A 465 27.55 -25.91 19.05
N GLU A 466 26.31 -26.05 19.54
CA GLU A 466 25.28 -26.82 18.86
C GLU A 466 24.92 -26.17 17.51
N LEU A 467 24.71 -24.85 17.53
CA LEU A 467 24.40 -24.06 16.33
C LEU A 467 25.56 -24.12 15.32
N ALA A 468 26.79 -23.89 15.77
CA ALA A 468 27.97 -23.93 14.91
C ALA A 468 28.17 -25.32 14.28
N SER A 469 27.95 -26.39 15.04
CA SER A 469 28.06 -27.77 14.54
C SER A 469 27.05 -28.06 13.43
N ARG A 470 25.80 -27.62 13.62
CA ARG A 470 24.72 -27.75 12.63
C ARG A 470 25.05 -27.02 11.32
N TYR A 471 25.40 -25.75 11.40
CA TYR A 471 25.68 -24.96 10.19
C TYR A 471 26.99 -25.36 9.51
N LEU A 472 28.01 -25.79 10.26
CA LEU A 472 29.22 -26.36 9.68
C LEU A 472 28.95 -27.69 8.95
N ALA A 473 28.07 -28.53 9.49
CA ALA A 473 27.64 -29.76 8.82
C ALA A 473 26.90 -29.46 7.50
N PHE A 474 26.06 -28.43 7.46
CA PHE A 474 25.44 -27.97 6.20
C PHE A 474 26.50 -27.51 5.18
N VAL A 475 27.42 -26.63 5.60
CA VAL A 475 28.49 -26.12 4.73
C VAL A 475 29.39 -27.26 4.23
N TRP A 476 29.67 -28.26 5.08
CA TRP A 476 30.36 -29.48 4.68
C TRP A 476 29.59 -30.25 3.60
N TYR A 477 28.29 -30.48 3.80
CA TYR A 477 27.46 -31.20 2.84
C TYR A 477 27.27 -30.45 1.51
N ALA A 478 27.32 -29.11 1.55
CA ALA A 478 27.28 -28.24 0.38
C ALA A 478 28.54 -28.34 -0.48
N PHE A 479 29.67 -28.77 0.08
CA PHE A 479 30.93 -28.82 -0.64
C PHE A 479 30.93 -29.91 -1.72
N ASN A 480 31.23 -29.53 -2.96
CA ASN A 480 31.38 -30.44 -4.08
C ASN A 480 32.87 -30.62 -4.41
N ALA A 481 33.43 -31.74 -3.97
CA ALA A 481 34.85 -32.08 -4.15
C ALA A 481 35.30 -32.18 -5.62
N GLU A 482 34.40 -32.49 -6.56
CA GLU A 482 34.74 -32.57 -7.99
C GLU A 482 35.02 -31.18 -8.59
N THR A 483 34.33 -30.16 -8.06
CA THR A 483 34.42 -28.78 -8.56
C THR A 483 35.25 -27.88 -7.66
N GLY A 484 35.53 -28.30 -6.42
CA GLY A 484 36.13 -27.45 -5.37
C GLY A 484 35.23 -26.30 -4.93
N ARG A 485 33.92 -26.35 -5.23
CA ARG A 485 32.95 -25.27 -5.02
C ARG A 485 31.82 -25.74 -4.11
N PHE A 486 31.18 -24.79 -3.43
CA PHE A 486 29.95 -25.07 -2.70
C PHE A 486 28.75 -24.98 -3.64
N ARG A 487 27.81 -25.92 -3.53
CA ARG A 487 26.43 -25.76 -4.01
C ARG A 487 25.74 -24.68 -3.15
N ASN A 488 24.80 -23.90 -3.70
CA ASN A 488 24.06 -22.92 -2.90
C ASN A 488 22.68 -23.46 -2.50
N PHE A 489 21.83 -23.81 -3.47
CA PHE A 489 20.42 -24.07 -3.22
C PHE A 489 20.09 -25.55 -2.97
N MET A 490 19.38 -25.80 -1.88
CA MET A 490 18.83 -27.10 -1.50
C MET A 490 17.33 -26.99 -1.24
N ASP A 491 16.52 -27.86 -1.85
CA ASP A 491 15.09 -27.91 -1.55
C ASP A 491 14.81 -28.48 -0.15
N TYR A 492 13.57 -28.37 0.32
CA TYR A 492 13.20 -28.88 1.64
C TYR A 492 13.22 -30.41 1.74
N GLN A 493 13.18 -31.11 0.60
CA GLN A 493 13.39 -32.55 0.51
C GLN A 493 14.87 -32.94 0.54
N ARG A 494 15.78 -31.98 0.70
CA ARG A 494 17.23 -32.13 0.82
C ARG A 494 17.92 -32.57 -0.49
N HIS A 495 17.34 -32.21 -1.63
CA HIS A 495 18.00 -32.33 -2.92
C HIS A 495 18.71 -31.03 -3.28
N TRP A 496 19.95 -31.16 -3.73
CA TRP A 496 20.68 -30.06 -4.33
C TRP A 496 20.07 -29.70 -5.68
N LEU A 497 19.82 -28.41 -5.89
CA LEU A 497 19.20 -27.90 -7.12
C LEU A 497 20.24 -27.52 -8.19
N GLU A 498 21.52 -27.60 -7.84
CA GLU A 498 22.64 -27.21 -8.70
C GLU A 498 23.94 -27.93 -8.31
N ASP A 499 24.84 -28.09 -9.28
CA ASP A 499 26.15 -28.73 -9.08
C ASP A 499 27.22 -27.76 -8.56
N ARG A 500 27.01 -26.46 -8.75
CA ARG A 500 27.86 -25.36 -8.28
C ARG A 500 26.99 -24.14 -7.94
N GLY A 501 27.25 -23.50 -6.81
CA GLY A 501 26.59 -22.25 -6.40
C GLY A 501 27.21 -21.02 -7.03
N SER A 502 26.75 -19.85 -6.59
CA SER A 502 27.25 -18.55 -7.02
C SER A 502 28.67 -18.26 -6.52
N ASP A 503 29.34 -17.28 -7.14
CA ASP A 503 30.61 -16.75 -6.63
C ASP A 503 30.46 -16.24 -5.19
N ASP A 504 29.34 -15.59 -4.90
CA ASP A 504 29.04 -15.00 -3.59
C ASP A 504 28.85 -16.06 -2.50
N SER A 505 28.12 -17.15 -2.78
CA SER A 505 27.95 -18.23 -1.81
C SER A 505 29.28 -18.92 -1.50
N HIS A 506 30.16 -19.07 -2.50
CA HIS A 506 31.51 -19.60 -2.30
C HIS A 506 32.37 -18.65 -1.43
N GLY A 507 32.34 -17.35 -1.71
CA GLY A 507 33.05 -16.34 -0.92
C GLY A 507 32.59 -16.28 0.54
N ARG A 508 31.27 -16.35 0.78
CA ARG A 508 30.69 -16.38 2.13
C ARG A 508 31.03 -17.66 2.89
N ALA A 509 31.04 -18.81 2.23
CA ALA A 509 31.49 -20.05 2.86
C ALA A 509 32.96 -19.97 3.30
N LEU A 510 33.85 -19.42 2.47
CA LEU A 510 35.25 -19.16 2.85
C LEU A 510 35.36 -18.15 4.00
N TRP A 511 34.52 -17.11 4.02
CA TRP A 511 34.43 -16.19 5.15
C TRP A 511 34.11 -16.93 6.45
N ALA A 512 33.02 -17.71 6.45
CA ALA A 512 32.57 -18.43 7.62
C ALA A 512 33.61 -19.44 8.14
N LEU A 513 34.22 -20.22 7.23
CA LEU A 513 35.27 -21.19 7.58
C LEU A 513 36.51 -20.50 8.17
N GLY A 514 36.93 -19.38 7.57
CA GLY A 514 38.02 -18.57 8.10
C GLY A 514 37.73 -17.99 9.48
N THR A 515 36.50 -17.52 9.72
CA THR A 515 36.04 -17.05 11.03
C THR A 515 36.07 -18.16 12.08
N VAL A 516 35.59 -19.37 11.77
CA VAL A 516 35.69 -20.52 12.68
C VAL A 516 37.14 -20.81 13.05
N LEU A 517 38.03 -20.87 12.06
CA LEU A 517 39.45 -21.19 12.25
C LEU A 517 40.23 -20.10 13.00
N GLY A 518 39.85 -18.84 12.82
CA GLY A 518 40.48 -17.69 13.47
C GLY A 518 39.99 -17.42 14.88
N ARG A 519 38.71 -17.70 15.18
CA ARG A 519 38.05 -17.22 16.41
C ARG A 519 37.49 -18.30 17.34
N SER A 520 37.06 -19.46 16.82
CA SER A 520 36.53 -20.54 17.67
C SER A 520 37.64 -21.16 18.52
N ASN A 521 37.31 -21.65 19.72
CA ASN A 521 38.23 -22.44 20.55
C ASN A 521 37.88 -23.92 20.57
N THR A 522 36.87 -24.34 19.81
CA THR A 522 36.37 -25.72 19.79
C THR A 522 37.17 -26.59 18.81
N PRO A 523 37.95 -27.60 19.29
CA PRO A 523 38.82 -28.40 18.42
C PRO A 523 38.08 -29.21 17.33
N ALA A 524 36.86 -29.66 17.61
CA ALA A 524 36.05 -30.43 16.67
C ALA A 524 35.65 -29.61 15.42
N LEU A 525 35.35 -28.31 15.60
CA LEU A 525 35.00 -27.42 14.50
C LEU A 525 36.22 -27.10 13.63
N HIS A 526 37.41 -26.96 14.24
CA HIS A 526 38.65 -26.63 13.52
C HIS A 526 39.05 -27.67 12.49
N SER A 527 38.96 -28.96 12.83
CA SER A 527 39.42 -30.02 11.95
C SER A 527 38.62 -30.07 10.64
N MET A 528 37.28 -29.99 10.77
CA MET A 528 36.38 -30.00 9.62
C MET A 528 36.47 -28.70 8.82
N ALA A 529 36.48 -27.55 9.49
CA ALA A 529 36.58 -26.25 8.84
C ALA A 529 37.91 -26.08 8.10
N GLY A 530 39.02 -26.56 8.69
CA GLY A 530 40.35 -26.49 8.11
C GLY A 530 40.47 -27.27 6.82
N TRP A 531 39.96 -28.51 6.80
CA TRP A 531 39.93 -29.32 5.59
C TRP A 531 39.10 -28.65 4.48
N LEU A 532 37.88 -28.18 4.80
CA LEU A 532 37.04 -27.51 3.80
C LEU A 532 37.69 -26.24 3.26
N PHE A 533 38.28 -25.43 4.14
CA PHE A 533 38.94 -24.18 3.76
C PHE A 533 40.07 -24.46 2.77
N GLU A 534 40.94 -25.43 3.07
CA GLU A 534 42.05 -25.83 2.19
C GLU A 534 41.54 -26.28 0.81
N GLN A 535 40.49 -27.11 0.76
CA GLN A 535 39.97 -27.64 -0.50
C GLN A 535 39.21 -26.59 -1.33
N ALA A 536 38.49 -25.68 -0.67
CA ALA A 536 37.66 -24.67 -1.34
C ALA A 536 38.45 -23.41 -1.77
N LEU A 537 39.58 -23.15 -1.13
CA LEU A 537 40.35 -21.92 -1.33
C LEU A 537 40.85 -21.74 -2.77
N PRO A 538 41.40 -22.74 -3.49
CA PRO A 538 41.90 -22.54 -4.86
C PRO A 538 40.82 -22.04 -5.83
N ALA A 539 39.57 -22.47 -5.64
CA ALA A 539 38.49 -22.15 -6.56
C ALA A 539 38.10 -20.66 -6.55
N ILE A 540 38.39 -19.91 -5.48
CA ILE A 540 38.08 -18.47 -5.42
C ILE A 540 38.88 -17.66 -6.45
N VAL A 541 40.06 -18.11 -6.85
CA VAL A 541 40.93 -17.40 -7.80
C VAL A 541 40.27 -17.28 -9.18
N SER A 542 39.38 -18.22 -9.50
CA SER A 542 38.65 -18.29 -10.78
C SER A 542 37.35 -17.47 -10.81
N THR A 543 36.94 -16.86 -9.70
CA THR A 543 35.70 -16.08 -9.62
C THR A 543 35.85 -14.67 -10.17
N THR A 544 34.71 -14.03 -10.45
CA THR A 544 34.66 -12.71 -11.08
C THR A 544 33.98 -11.64 -10.22
N SER A 545 33.18 -12.05 -9.21
CA SER A 545 32.49 -11.13 -8.31
C SER A 545 33.46 -10.44 -7.32
N PRO A 546 33.51 -9.09 -7.29
CA PRO A 546 34.29 -8.37 -6.28
C PRO A 546 33.80 -8.62 -4.86
N ARG A 547 32.50 -8.88 -4.65
CA ARG A 547 31.95 -9.21 -3.33
C ARG A 547 32.44 -10.59 -2.88
N ALA A 548 32.45 -11.57 -3.77
CA ALA A 548 33.01 -12.89 -3.48
C ALA A 548 34.48 -12.80 -3.05
N TRP A 549 35.29 -11.99 -3.75
CA TRP A 549 36.67 -11.73 -3.36
C TRP A 549 36.76 -11.07 -1.99
N ALA A 550 35.95 -10.05 -1.72
CA ALA A 550 35.95 -9.37 -0.44
C ALA A 550 35.57 -10.31 0.73
N PHE A 551 34.52 -11.12 0.58
CA PHE A 551 34.13 -12.11 1.60
C PHE A 551 35.26 -13.13 1.86
N ALA A 552 35.86 -13.67 0.79
CA ALA A 552 36.98 -14.59 0.93
C ALA A 552 38.20 -13.94 1.58
N LEU A 553 38.53 -12.69 1.23
CA LEU A 553 39.64 -11.94 1.84
C LEU A 553 39.44 -11.74 3.35
N ILE A 554 38.22 -11.42 3.80
CA ILE A 554 37.89 -11.30 5.23
C ILE A 554 38.09 -12.67 5.92
N GLY A 555 37.62 -13.77 5.30
CA GLY A 555 37.84 -15.13 5.80
C GLY A 555 39.32 -15.51 5.89
N ILE A 556 40.08 -15.25 4.83
CA ILE A 556 41.53 -15.52 4.77
C ILE A 556 42.26 -14.71 5.83
N HIS A 557 41.85 -13.46 6.08
CA HIS A 557 42.43 -12.68 7.17
C HIS A 557 42.22 -13.36 8.52
N GLU A 558 40.99 -13.76 8.86
CA GLU A 558 40.70 -14.46 10.12
C GLU A 558 41.51 -15.76 10.25
N TYR A 559 41.62 -16.55 9.16
CA TYR A 559 42.44 -17.75 9.12
C TYR A 559 43.92 -17.47 9.39
N LEU A 560 44.51 -16.47 8.71
CA LEU A 560 45.93 -16.13 8.82
C LEU A 560 46.31 -15.52 10.17
N ARG A 561 45.37 -15.03 10.97
CA ARG A 561 45.63 -14.63 12.37
C ARG A 561 46.20 -15.77 13.20
N ARG A 562 45.80 -17.02 12.89
CA ARG A 562 46.28 -18.23 13.57
C ARG A 562 47.33 -18.97 12.74
N PHE A 563 47.19 -18.98 11.42
CA PHE A 563 48.01 -19.77 10.51
C PHE A 563 48.85 -18.91 9.55
N ALA A 564 49.57 -17.91 10.09
CA ALA A 564 50.34 -16.94 9.31
C ALA A 564 51.41 -17.52 8.37
N GLY A 565 51.79 -18.80 8.54
CA GLY A 565 52.77 -19.50 7.71
C GLY A 565 52.22 -20.15 6.42
N ASP A 566 50.90 -20.16 6.22
CA ASP A 566 50.30 -20.74 5.01
C ASP A 566 50.57 -19.87 3.78
N ARG A 567 51.39 -20.41 2.87
CA ARG A 567 51.79 -19.72 1.63
C ARG A 567 50.67 -19.65 0.60
N MET A 568 49.81 -20.67 0.51
CA MET A 568 48.71 -20.67 -0.48
C MET A 568 47.69 -19.61 -0.09
N ALA A 569 47.28 -19.57 1.17
CA ALA A 569 46.36 -18.54 1.68
C ALA A 569 46.95 -17.12 1.53
N SER A 570 48.24 -16.96 1.79
CA SER A 570 48.92 -15.67 1.58
C SER A 570 48.93 -15.25 0.10
N GLN A 571 49.21 -16.18 -0.81
CA GLN A 571 49.24 -15.90 -2.25
C GLN A 571 47.84 -15.56 -2.81
N VAL A 572 46.81 -16.29 -2.39
CA VAL A 572 45.42 -15.99 -2.78
C VAL A 572 44.99 -14.63 -2.23
N ARG A 573 45.36 -14.28 -0.99
CA ARG A 573 45.12 -12.95 -0.42
C ARG A 573 45.76 -11.85 -1.26
N GLU A 574 47.04 -12.01 -1.61
CA GLU A 574 47.78 -11.01 -2.41
C GLU A 574 47.15 -10.80 -3.79
N ASP A 575 46.78 -11.88 -4.49
CA ASP A 575 46.13 -11.80 -5.80
C ASP A 575 44.77 -11.10 -5.71
N LEU A 576 43.87 -11.59 -4.86
CA LEU A 576 42.51 -11.01 -4.74
C LEU A 576 42.54 -9.56 -4.24
N ALA A 577 43.38 -9.23 -3.26
CA ALA A 577 43.52 -7.86 -2.78
C ALA A 577 44.11 -6.93 -3.85
N GLY A 578 45.05 -7.42 -4.66
CA GLY A 578 45.58 -6.72 -5.82
C GLY A 578 44.51 -6.44 -6.88
N ARG A 579 43.66 -7.43 -7.18
CA ARG A 579 42.52 -7.25 -8.10
C ARG A 579 41.52 -6.21 -7.59
N LEU A 580 41.17 -6.26 -6.30
CA LEU A 580 40.24 -5.33 -5.68
C LEU A 580 40.80 -3.89 -5.65
N LEU A 581 42.07 -3.72 -5.31
CA LEU A 581 42.77 -2.43 -5.40
C LEU A 581 42.80 -1.92 -6.85
N GLY A 582 43.07 -2.79 -7.81
CA GLY A 582 43.07 -2.46 -9.23
C GLY A 582 41.69 -2.00 -9.73
N LEU A 583 40.60 -2.60 -9.24
CA LEU A 583 39.24 -2.13 -9.52
C LEU A 583 39.00 -0.72 -9.00
N TYR A 584 39.39 -0.45 -7.74
CA TYR A 584 39.32 0.89 -7.17
C TYR A 584 40.08 1.90 -8.02
N GLN A 585 41.34 1.63 -8.34
CA GLN A 585 42.19 2.55 -9.08
C GLN A 585 41.68 2.85 -10.49
N ARG A 586 41.03 1.88 -11.16
CA ARG A 586 40.48 2.08 -12.51
C ARG A 586 39.20 2.90 -12.53
N ASN A 587 38.35 2.75 -11.52
CA ASN A 587 37.02 3.38 -11.49
C ASN A 587 36.98 4.68 -10.66
N ARG A 588 37.99 4.91 -9.80
CA ARG A 588 38.05 6.08 -8.93
C ARG A 588 38.24 7.39 -9.70
N SER A 589 37.40 8.37 -9.38
CA SER A 589 37.55 9.79 -9.74
C SER A 589 37.21 10.67 -8.54
N ASP A 590 37.40 11.99 -8.65
CA ASP A 590 37.13 12.90 -7.52
C ASP A 590 35.64 12.95 -7.13
N GLN A 591 34.74 12.66 -8.07
CA GLN A 591 33.29 12.59 -7.86
C GLN A 591 32.77 11.17 -7.56
N TRP A 592 33.60 10.14 -7.80
CA TRP A 592 33.21 8.74 -7.70
C TRP A 592 34.36 7.93 -7.08
N ARG A 593 34.34 7.77 -5.76
CA ARG A 593 35.41 7.10 -4.98
C ARG A 593 35.04 5.64 -4.73
N TRP A 594 34.79 4.91 -5.82
CA TRP A 594 34.23 3.56 -5.74
C TRP A 594 34.93 2.55 -6.66
N TYR A 595 34.72 1.27 -6.37
CA TYR A 595 35.37 0.12 -7.01
C TYR A 595 34.82 -0.21 -8.40
N GLU A 596 33.60 0.21 -8.69
CA GLU A 596 32.82 -0.14 -9.88
C GLU A 596 31.98 1.06 -10.34
N GLU A 597 31.39 1.00 -11.54
CA GLU A 597 30.49 2.03 -12.07
C GLU A 597 29.13 2.11 -11.34
N MET A 598 28.87 1.20 -10.40
CA MET A 598 27.61 1.11 -9.65
C MET A 598 27.85 0.71 -8.19
N LEU A 599 27.03 1.23 -7.28
CA LEU A 599 26.83 0.73 -5.92
C LEU A 599 25.62 -0.22 -5.91
N SER A 600 25.82 -1.45 -5.47
CA SER A 600 24.80 -2.50 -5.45
C SER A 600 24.47 -2.95 -4.02
N TYR A 601 24.97 -4.11 -3.58
CA TYR A 601 24.72 -4.72 -2.29
C TYR A 601 26.01 -5.11 -1.56
N CYS A 602 25.89 -5.33 -0.26
CA CYS A 602 26.98 -5.47 0.71
C CYS A 602 28.14 -4.50 0.43
N ASN A 603 27.83 -3.24 0.09
CA ASN A 603 28.81 -2.33 -0.51
C ASN A 603 30.04 -2.13 0.40
N ALA A 604 29.81 -1.99 1.70
CA ALA A 604 30.86 -1.80 2.69
C ALA A 604 31.81 -3.01 2.87
N ALA A 605 31.47 -4.20 2.32
CA ALA A 605 32.37 -5.36 2.34
C ALA A 605 33.65 -5.13 1.51
N LEU A 606 33.57 -4.37 0.41
CA LEU A 606 34.73 -4.08 -0.44
C LEU A 606 35.81 -3.27 0.30
N PRO A 607 35.50 -2.08 0.89
CA PRO A 607 36.48 -1.36 1.69
C PRO A 607 36.89 -2.13 2.94
N HIS A 608 35.99 -2.88 3.58
CA HIS A 608 36.32 -3.70 4.76
C HIS A 608 37.46 -4.67 4.45
N ALA A 609 37.33 -5.47 3.37
CA ALA A 609 38.36 -6.42 2.96
C ALA A 609 39.70 -5.72 2.64
N LEU A 610 39.64 -4.57 1.96
CA LEU A 610 40.84 -3.83 1.57
C LEU A 610 41.58 -3.23 2.77
N LEU A 611 40.84 -2.74 3.77
CA LEU A 611 41.40 -2.25 5.03
C LEU A 611 42.16 -3.35 5.80
N MET A 612 41.53 -4.52 5.97
CA MET A 612 42.18 -5.67 6.63
C MET A 612 43.44 -6.13 5.91
N CYS A 613 43.40 -6.12 4.56
CA CYS A 613 44.54 -6.46 3.73
C CYS A 613 45.67 -5.43 3.84
N GLY A 614 45.34 -4.13 3.81
CA GLY A 614 46.30 -3.05 3.93
C GLY A 614 47.05 -3.07 5.27
N GLN A 615 46.34 -3.37 6.37
CA GLN A 615 46.97 -3.51 7.69
C GLN A 615 47.87 -4.76 7.79
N SER A 616 47.43 -5.90 7.24
CA SER A 616 48.14 -7.18 7.38
C SER A 616 49.32 -7.37 6.40
N MET A 617 49.32 -6.69 5.25
CA MET A 617 50.41 -6.69 4.25
C MET A 617 51.24 -5.39 4.24
N PRO A 618 51.27 -4.66 5.36
CA PRO A 618 51.59 -3.23 5.48
C PRO A 618 51.54 -2.39 4.17
N ASN A 619 50.43 -2.48 3.41
CA ASN A 619 50.30 -1.82 2.11
C ASN A 619 49.49 -0.53 2.25
N LYS A 620 50.21 0.61 2.26
CA LYS A 620 49.61 1.94 2.45
C LYS A 620 48.53 2.28 1.41
N ALA A 621 48.72 1.88 0.15
CA ALA A 621 47.76 2.18 -0.92
C ALA A 621 46.41 1.47 -0.69
N MET A 622 46.43 0.24 -0.16
CA MET A 622 45.21 -0.49 0.20
C MET A 622 44.48 0.18 1.37
N THR A 623 45.22 0.57 2.41
CA THR A 623 44.64 1.25 3.57
C THR A 623 44.02 2.60 3.18
N GLU A 624 44.72 3.40 2.37
CA GLU A 624 44.22 4.69 1.88
C GLU A 624 42.98 4.53 1.02
N ALA A 625 42.98 3.59 0.06
CA ALA A 625 41.82 3.30 -0.79
C ALA A 625 40.63 2.80 0.03
N GLY A 626 40.86 1.92 1.01
CA GLY A 626 39.83 1.40 1.90
C GLY A 626 39.17 2.50 2.74
N LEU A 627 39.97 3.39 3.32
CA LEU A 627 39.46 4.52 4.12
C LEU A 627 38.74 5.57 3.24
N GLU A 628 39.31 5.92 2.08
CA GLU A 628 38.71 6.90 1.16
C GLU A 628 37.34 6.42 0.66
N SER A 629 37.25 5.16 0.22
CA SER A 629 36.00 4.57 -0.27
C SER A 629 34.96 4.35 0.83
N LEU A 630 35.36 3.91 2.02
CA LEU A 630 34.45 3.76 3.15
C LEU A 630 33.90 5.11 3.63
N SER A 631 34.75 6.13 3.73
CA SER A 631 34.33 7.47 4.14
C SER A 631 33.34 8.07 3.14
N TRP A 632 33.63 7.91 1.85
CA TRP A 632 32.73 8.35 0.79
C TRP A 632 31.39 7.61 0.83
N LEU A 633 31.40 6.29 1.06
CA LEU A 633 30.18 5.50 1.20
C LEU A 633 29.36 5.92 2.43
N ALA A 634 30.01 6.13 3.58
CA ALA A 634 29.34 6.54 4.81
C ALA A 634 28.67 7.91 4.69
N ASP A 635 29.34 8.88 4.04
CA ASP A 635 28.75 10.19 3.75
C ASP A 635 27.60 10.08 2.75
N LEU A 636 27.75 9.23 1.73
CA LEU A 636 26.69 8.97 0.75
C LEU A 636 25.49 8.25 1.38
N GLN A 637 25.68 7.39 2.37
CA GLN A 637 24.61 6.66 3.06
C GLN A 637 24.11 7.39 4.31
N ARG A 638 24.28 8.73 4.39
CA ARG A 638 23.75 9.56 5.47
C ARG A 638 22.61 10.45 4.98
N SER A 639 21.55 10.61 5.78
CA SER A 639 20.48 11.56 5.46
C SER A 639 20.94 13.01 5.65
N GLU A 640 20.31 13.94 4.92
CA GLU A 640 20.66 15.38 4.92
C GLU A 640 20.18 16.11 6.20
N GLU A 641 19.44 15.45 7.07
CA GLU A 641 18.89 16.04 8.30
C GLU A 641 19.96 16.24 9.39
N ALA A 642 19.72 17.17 10.31
CA ALA A 642 20.64 17.42 11.43
C ALA A 642 20.78 16.16 12.31
N GLY A 643 21.98 15.58 12.35
CA GLY A 643 22.23 14.29 13.00
C GLY A 643 21.83 13.07 12.17
N GLY A 644 21.79 13.21 10.83
CA GLY A 644 21.15 12.27 9.89
C GLY A 644 21.34 10.77 10.13
N HIS A 645 20.30 9.99 9.88
CA HIS A 645 20.33 8.54 10.02
C HIS A 645 21.02 7.83 8.84
N PHE A 646 21.28 6.54 9.01
CA PHE A 646 21.81 5.68 7.95
C PHE A 646 20.74 5.38 6.89
N VAL A 647 21.10 5.57 5.61
CA VAL A 647 20.24 5.36 4.43
C VAL A 647 21.01 4.49 3.45
N PRO A 648 20.79 3.16 3.44
CA PRO A 648 21.49 2.28 2.52
C PRO A 648 21.06 2.53 1.07
N ILE A 649 21.86 2.04 0.12
CA ILE A 649 21.51 2.11 -1.30
C ILE A 649 20.33 1.17 -1.55
N GLY A 650 19.25 1.69 -2.13
CA GLY A 650 18.06 0.91 -2.40
C GLY A 650 18.29 -0.17 -3.47
N SER A 651 17.84 -1.39 -3.22
CA SER A 651 17.96 -2.51 -4.16
C SER A 651 17.08 -2.35 -5.41
N LYS A 652 16.05 -1.50 -5.35
CA LYS A 652 15.19 -1.20 -6.51
C LYS A 652 15.82 -0.11 -7.39
N GLY A 653 16.81 -0.53 -8.16
CA GLY A 653 17.49 0.30 -9.16
C GLY A 653 18.93 0.65 -8.82
N PHE A 654 19.39 0.35 -7.59
CA PHE A 654 20.76 0.56 -7.13
C PHE A 654 21.25 2.00 -7.38
N TYR A 655 22.56 2.26 -7.40
CA TYR A 655 23.08 3.57 -7.74
C TYR A 655 24.20 3.49 -8.77
N GLN A 656 23.84 3.77 -10.03
CA GLN A 656 24.77 3.94 -11.16
C GLN A 656 25.48 5.30 -11.09
N GLN A 657 26.74 5.34 -11.49
CA GLN A 657 27.52 6.57 -11.59
C GLN A 657 26.81 7.60 -12.50
N GLY A 658 26.60 8.82 -11.99
CA GLY A 658 25.86 9.88 -12.69
C GLY A 658 24.34 9.66 -12.79
N GLY A 659 23.82 8.55 -12.27
CA GLY A 659 22.40 8.24 -12.22
C GLY A 659 21.69 8.78 -10.96
N LYS A 660 20.43 8.37 -10.79
CA LYS A 660 19.68 8.66 -9.56
C LYS A 660 19.89 7.53 -8.55
N ARG A 661 20.32 7.88 -7.34
CA ARG A 661 20.42 6.96 -6.21
C ARG A 661 19.05 6.37 -5.87
N ALA A 662 18.90 5.05 -5.96
CA ALA A 662 17.72 4.36 -5.43
C ALA A 662 17.67 4.51 -3.90
N ARG A 663 16.51 4.91 -3.38
CA ARG A 663 16.29 5.11 -1.94
C ARG A 663 15.71 3.88 -1.24
N PHE A 664 15.04 3.01 -1.99
CA PHE A 664 14.36 1.80 -1.54
C PHE A 664 14.51 0.72 -2.62
N ASP A 665 14.29 -0.56 -2.34
CA ASP A 665 14.06 -1.12 -1.00
C ASP A 665 15.38 -1.19 -0.23
N GLN A 666 15.36 -0.90 1.06
CA GLN A 666 16.56 -0.90 1.91
C GLN A 666 16.72 -2.29 2.54
N GLN A 667 17.93 -2.85 2.50
CA GLN A 667 18.19 -4.23 2.93
C GLN A 667 19.05 -4.29 4.21
N PRO A 668 18.73 -5.21 5.16
CA PRO A 668 19.50 -5.48 6.37
C PRO A 668 21.01 -5.70 6.18
N VAL A 669 21.40 -6.37 5.09
CA VAL A 669 22.81 -6.69 4.81
C VAL A 669 23.67 -5.46 4.54
N GLU A 670 23.10 -4.35 4.09
CA GLU A 670 23.84 -3.10 3.94
C GLU A 670 24.20 -2.51 5.31
N ALA A 671 23.24 -2.51 6.25
CA ALA A 671 23.47 -2.03 7.61
C ALA A 671 24.50 -2.92 8.33
N GLN A 672 24.38 -4.24 8.22
CA GLN A 672 25.38 -5.17 8.79
C GLN A 672 26.78 -4.94 8.21
N ALA A 673 26.91 -4.86 6.88
CA ALA A 673 28.21 -4.64 6.25
C ALA A 673 28.84 -3.30 6.68
N MET A 674 28.03 -2.24 6.82
CA MET A 674 28.51 -0.94 7.30
C MET A 674 28.98 -0.99 8.76
N VAL A 675 28.26 -1.71 9.63
CA VAL A 675 28.69 -1.95 11.02
C VAL A 675 30.06 -2.63 11.05
N SER A 676 30.23 -3.75 10.35
CA SER A 676 31.50 -4.49 10.35
C SER A 676 32.66 -3.67 9.81
N ALA A 677 32.47 -2.99 8.68
CA ALA A 677 33.50 -2.15 8.05
C ALA A 677 33.90 -0.97 8.94
N SER A 678 32.93 -0.32 9.58
CA SER A 678 33.18 0.82 10.46
C SER A 678 33.90 0.39 11.74
N LEU A 679 33.55 -0.76 12.33
CA LEU A 679 34.27 -1.31 13.47
C LEU A 679 35.73 -1.63 13.12
N GLU A 680 35.98 -2.18 11.93
CA GLU A 680 37.34 -2.44 11.47
C GLU A 680 38.14 -1.16 11.22
N ALA A 681 37.53 -0.16 10.56
CA ALA A 681 38.14 1.16 10.38
C ALA A 681 38.49 1.81 11.73
N SER A 682 37.64 1.66 12.75
CA SER A 682 37.92 2.12 14.12
C SER A 682 39.12 1.41 14.73
N ARG A 683 39.26 0.08 14.56
CA ARG A 683 40.42 -0.69 15.07
C ARG A 683 41.73 -0.25 14.42
N ILE A 684 41.71 0.03 13.12
CA ILE A 684 42.90 0.40 12.35
C ILE A 684 43.33 1.84 12.64
N THR A 685 42.38 2.78 12.70
CA THR A 685 42.68 4.22 12.78
C THR A 685 42.70 4.77 14.21
N GLY A 686 42.01 4.11 15.14
CA GLY A 686 41.73 4.67 16.47
C GLY A 686 40.73 5.84 16.47
N ASP A 687 40.17 6.23 15.32
CA ASP A 687 39.20 7.31 15.24
C ASP A 687 37.81 6.85 15.74
N GLY A 688 37.32 7.53 16.77
CA GLY A 688 36.01 7.27 17.38
C GLY A 688 34.83 7.66 16.49
N SER A 689 35.05 8.42 15.40
CA SER A 689 34.02 8.74 14.41
C SER A 689 33.44 7.47 13.78
N TRP A 690 34.27 6.48 13.48
CA TRP A 690 33.85 5.21 12.90
C TRP A 690 32.93 4.40 13.81
N ARG A 691 33.10 4.47 15.14
CA ARG A 691 32.16 3.83 16.06
C ARG A 691 30.79 4.49 16.04
N LYS A 692 30.75 5.82 15.87
CA LYS A 692 29.48 6.55 15.69
C LYS A 692 28.81 6.13 14.39
N GLU A 693 29.57 5.88 13.33
CA GLU A 693 29.02 5.36 12.07
C GLU A 693 28.51 3.92 12.20
N ALA A 694 29.23 3.05 12.90
CA ALA A 694 28.76 1.70 13.23
C ALA A 694 27.44 1.75 14.01
N GLN A 695 27.37 2.57 15.07
CA GLN A 695 26.15 2.77 15.84
C GLN A 695 25.01 3.33 14.98
N ARG A 696 25.28 4.32 14.12
CA ARG A 696 24.29 4.92 13.21
C ARG A 696 23.71 3.89 12.25
N ALA A 697 24.54 3.02 11.68
CA ALA A 697 24.10 1.93 10.82
C ALA A 697 23.26 0.90 11.59
N PHE A 698 23.65 0.58 12.84
CA PHE A 698 22.89 -0.33 13.69
C PHE A 698 21.51 0.21 14.09
N GLU A 699 21.40 1.51 14.39
CA GLU A 699 20.13 2.15 14.75
C GLU A 699 19.08 2.10 13.64
N TRP A 700 19.48 1.86 12.39
CA TRP A 700 18.55 1.59 11.28
C TRP A 700 17.63 0.39 11.57
N PHE A 701 18.17 -0.67 12.19
CA PHE A 701 17.39 -1.83 12.61
C PHE A 701 16.35 -1.47 13.68
N LEU A 702 16.66 -0.50 14.53
CA LEU A 702 15.83 -0.09 15.67
C LEU A 702 14.77 0.95 15.30
N GLY A 703 14.74 1.39 14.04
CA GLY A 703 13.77 2.33 13.54
C GLY A 703 14.30 3.74 13.30
N ARG A 704 15.60 4.01 13.52
CA ARG A 704 16.20 5.27 13.08
C ARG A 704 16.50 5.19 11.58
N ASN A 705 15.44 5.20 10.78
CA ASN A 705 15.46 5.05 9.32
C ASN A 705 14.41 5.95 8.66
N ASP A 706 14.31 5.91 7.33
CA ASP A 706 13.47 6.81 6.52
C ASP A 706 11.97 6.80 6.90
N LEU A 707 11.46 5.74 7.54
CA LEU A 707 10.05 5.63 7.93
C LEU A 707 9.80 5.70 9.44
N ASN A 708 10.84 5.80 10.27
CA ASN A 708 10.74 5.64 11.72
C ASN A 708 10.12 4.29 12.15
N ILE A 709 10.36 3.22 11.39
CA ILE A 709 9.78 1.88 11.63
C ILE A 709 10.88 0.90 12.03
N PRO A 710 10.78 0.22 13.18
CA PRO A 710 11.70 -0.85 13.53
C PRO A 710 11.71 -1.99 12.51
N ILE A 711 12.91 -2.44 12.15
CA ILE A 711 13.15 -3.61 11.29
C ILE A 711 13.36 -4.84 12.17
N TYR A 712 14.09 -4.69 13.28
CA TYR A 712 14.16 -5.71 14.33
C TYR A 712 12.84 -5.79 15.10
N ASP A 713 12.35 -7.00 15.33
CA ASP A 713 11.17 -7.28 16.13
C ASP A 713 11.59 -7.89 17.49
N PRO A 714 11.51 -7.13 18.59
CA PRO A 714 11.93 -7.61 19.91
C PRO A 714 10.98 -8.68 20.48
N MET A 715 9.77 -8.85 19.93
CA MET A 715 8.85 -9.88 20.38
C MET A 715 9.28 -11.25 19.88
N THR A 716 9.62 -11.35 18.59
CA THR A 716 10.01 -12.61 17.94
C THR A 716 11.51 -12.88 18.05
N GLY A 717 12.34 -11.83 18.16
CA GLY A 717 13.80 -11.92 18.02
C GLY A 717 14.26 -12.00 16.56
N GLY A 718 13.35 -11.82 15.59
CA GLY A 718 13.66 -11.82 14.16
C GLY A 718 13.84 -10.40 13.60
N CYS A 719 14.30 -10.33 12.36
CA CYS A 719 14.50 -9.06 11.64
C CYS A 719 13.73 -9.10 10.33
N ARG A 720 13.05 -8.00 10.01
CA ARG A 720 12.30 -7.83 8.76
C ARG A 720 13.23 -7.73 7.56
N ASP A 721 12.83 -8.32 6.44
CA ASP A 721 13.66 -8.46 5.22
C ASP A 721 14.06 -7.15 4.55
N GLY A 722 13.39 -6.05 4.88
CA GLY A 722 13.77 -4.74 4.39
C GLY A 722 12.74 -3.66 4.67
N LEU A 723 13.09 -2.45 4.25
CA LEU A 723 12.22 -1.28 4.30
C LEU A 723 11.79 -0.93 2.88
N HIS A 724 10.49 -0.98 2.62
CA HIS A 724 9.87 -0.46 1.40
C HIS A 724 9.57 1.04 1.57
N PRO A 725 9.17 1.77 0.51
CA PRO A 725 8.87 3.20 0.60
C PRO A 725 7.74 3.60 1.56
N ASP A 726 6.87 2.66 1.93
CA ASP A 726 5.63 2.89 2.68
C ASP A 726 5.46 1.96 3.89
N ARG A 727 6.28 0.93 4.03
CA ARG A 727 6.15 -0.10 5.07
C ARG A 727 7.45 -0.87 5.25
N ALA A 728 7.62 -1.55 6.38
CA ALA A 728 8.60 -2.62 6.47
C ALA A 728 8.07 -3.89 5.79
N ASN A 729 8.93 -4.65 5.11
CA ASN A 729 8.62 -6.01 4.69
C ASN A 729 8.28 -6.83 5.94
N GLN A 730 7.13 -7.52 5.96
CA GLN A 730 6.71 -8.24 7.16
C GLN A 730 7.40 -9.59 7.33
N ASN A 731 8.00 -10.12 6.27
CA ASN A 731 8.77 -11.36 6.32
C ASN A 731 10.05 -11.18 7.14
N GLN A 732 10.39 -12.19 7.92
CA GLN A 732 11.60 -12.26 8.75
C GLN A 732 12.46 -13.46 8.31
N GLY A 733 13.14 -13.34 7.18
CA GLY A 733 14.00 -14.38 6.61
C GLY A 733 15.32 -14.61 7.36
N ALA A 734 16.11 -15.56 6.89
CA ALA A 734 17.41 -15.88 7.47
C ALA A 734 18.42 -14.75 7.27
N GLU A 735 18.59 -14.25 6.03
CA GLU A 735 19.55 -13.17 5.74
C GLU A 735 19.37 -11.97 6.67
N SER A 736 18.14 -11.49 6.83
CA SER A 736 17.81 -10.31 7.64
C SER A 736 18.04 -10.55 9.12
N THR A 737 17.58 -11.69 9.63
CA THR A 737 17.75 -12.08 11.04
C THR A 737 19.24 -12.22 11.38
N LEU A 738 20.00 -12.87 10.51
CA LEU A 738 21.43 -13.08 10.70
C LEU A 738 22.22 -11.78 10.56
N ALA A 739 21.83 -10.88 9.65
CA ALA A 739 22.44 -9.56 9.51
C ALA A 739 22.31 -8.73 10.80
N PHE A 740 21.11 -8.73 11.41
CA PHE A 740 20.90 -8.07 12.70
C PHE A 740 21.74 -8.71 13.82
N LEU A 741 21.69 -10.04 13.95
CA LEU A 741 22.43 -10.76 14.99
C LEU A 741 23.94 -10.54 14.86
N GLN A 742 24.50 -10.63 13.66
CA GLN A 742 25.92 -10.38 13.43
C GLN A 742 26.30 -8.95 13.85
N ALA A 743 25.55 -7.94 13.43
CA ALA A 743 25.81 -6.55 13.79
C ALA A 743 25.74 -6.33 15.31
N LEU A 744 24.74 -6.90 15.98
CA LEU A 744 24.58 -6.81 17.44
C LEU A 744 25.77 -7.46 18.19
N LEU A 745 26.19 -8.64 17.75
CA LEU A 745 27.29 -9.39 18.39
C LEU A 745 28.63 -8.69 18.19
N GLU A 746 28.90 -8.16 16.99
CA GLU A 746 30.13 -7.41 16.71
C GLU A 746 30.24 -6.11 17.54
N LEU A 747 29.13 -5.39 17.74
CA LEU A 747 29.09 -4.22 18.60
C LEU A 747 29.34 -4.59 20.08
N ARG A 748 28.69 -5.63 20.59
CA ARG A 748 28.91 -6.13 21.96
C ARG A 748 30.37 -6.54 22.20
N LEU A 749 30.98 -7.20 21.23
CA LEU A 749 32.41 -7.58 21.31
C LEU A 749 33.31 -6.33 21.33
N ALA A 750 32.98 -5.30 20.54
CA ALA A 750 33.73 -4.05 20.54
C ALA A 750 33.64 -3.31 21.90
N ASP A 751 32.47 -3.31 22.53
CA ASP A 751 32.25 -2.70 23.85
C ASP A 751 32.97 -3.46 24.98
N ASN A 752 32.97 -4.80 24.95
CA ASN A 752 33.67 -5.62 25.94
C ASN A 752 35.20 -5.39 25.93
N VAL A 753 35.79 -5.23 24.74
CA VAL A 753 37.22 -4.92 24.60
C VAL A 753 37.54 -3.58 25.25
N MET A 754 36.69 -2.55 25.09
CA MET A 754 36.87 -1.26 25.74
C MET A 754 36.81 -1.33 27.26
N GLN A 755 35.79 -1.96 27.82
CA GLN A 755 35.64 -2.10 29.27
C GLN A 755 36.85 -2.83 29.87
N SER A 756 37.42 -3.80 29.15
CA SER A 756 38.63 -4.51 29.56
C SER A 756 39.92 -3.66 29.48
N VAL A 757 39.98 -2.68 28.57
CA VAL A 757 41.10 -1.74 28.44
C VAL A 757 41.00 -0.63 29.48
N GLU A 758 39.80 -0.11 29.74
CA GLU A 758 39.52 0.89 30.78
C GLU A 758 39.69 0.32 32.19
N ALA A 759 39.38 -0.95 32.43
CA ALA A 759 39.63 -1.62 33.71
C ALA A 759 41.11 -1.99 33.96
N ARG A 760 41.97 -1.87 32.94
CA ARG A 760 43.42 -2.13 33.00
C ARG A 760 44.27 -0.86 32.97
N ALA A 761 43.66 0.30 32.71
CA ALA A 761 44.25 1.63 32.83
C ALA A 761 43.98 2.20 34.23
#